data_AF-A0A480TMX5-F1
#
_entry.id   AF-A0A480TMX5-F1
#
_cell.length_a   1.000
_cell.length_b   1.000
_cell.length_c   1.000
_cell.angle_alpha   90.00
_cell.angle_beta   90.00
_cell.angle_gamma   90.00
#
_symmetry.space_group_name_H-M   'P 1'
#
loop_
_entity.id
_entity.type
_entity.pdbx_description
1 polymer ?
#
loop_
_entity_poly.entity_id
_entity_poly.type
_entity_poly.pdbx_seq_one_letter_code
_entity_poly.pdbx_strand_id
1 'polypeptide(L)'
;MDPGLACFSIPHGLGLGGHWAWPQPFPLLFLRQTAPGADTASSAVPGTGPPRALWSEHVAPDGRIYYYNADDKQSVWEKPSVLKSKAELLLSQCPWKEYKSDTGKPYYYNNQSKESRWTRPKDLDDLEALVKQEAAGKQPQQPQSLQPQPPQPQPDPPPVPPGSTLVPTGLLEPEPGGSEDCNVSEAGQPLEQGFLQQPEEGPSSSAGQHQPPQQEEEESKSEPERSGLSWSNREKAKQAFKELLRDKAVPSNASWEQAMKMVVTDPRYSALPKLSEKKQAFNAYKAQREKEEKEEARLRAKEAKQTLQHFLEQHERMTSTTRYRRAEQTFGELEVWAVVPERDRKEVYDDVLFFLAKKEKEQAKQLRRRNIQALKSILDGMSSVNFQTTWSQAQQYLMDNPSFAQDHQLQNMDKEDALICFEEHIRALEREEEEERERARLRERRQQRKNREAFQTFLDELHETGQLHSMSTWMELYPAVSTDVRFANMLGQPGSTPLDLFKFYVEELKARFHDEKKIIKDILKDRGFCVEVNTAFEDFAHVISFDKRAAALDAGNIKLTFNSLLEKAEAREREREKEEARRLRRREAAFRSMLRQAVPALELGTAWEEVRERFVCDSAFEQITLESERIRLFREFLQVLEVSQSFEFSASAPALQHPRPA
;
A
#
# COMPACT_ATOMS: atom_id res chain seq x y z
N MET A 1 -0.71 12.08 29.31
CA MET A 1 -1.18 10.94 28.49
C MET A 1 -0.37 10.96 27.22
N ASP A 2 0.51 9.97 27.07
CA ASP A 2 1.49 9.88 25.98
C ASP A 2 0.94 9.12 24.75
N PRO A 3 1.61 9.23 23.58
CA PRO A 3 1.31 8.49 22.36
C PRO A 3 2.19 7.23 22.23
N GLY A 4 2.22 6.60 21.04
CA GLY A 4 3.28 5.64 20.69
C GLY A 4 3.16 4.94 19.33
N LEU A 5 3.97 5.35 18.36
CA LEU A 5 4.38 4.52 17.20
C LEU A 5 5.68 3.78 17.54
N ALA A 6 5.99 2.66 16.86
CA ALA A 6 7.34 2.10 16.82
C ALA A 6 7.64 1.30 15.52
N CYS A 7 8.85 1.47 15.00
CA CYS A 7 9.50 0.68 13.94
C CYS A 7 10.25 -0.53 14.55
N PHE A 8 10.95 -1.37 13.74
CA PHE A 8 12.39 -1.71 13.94
C PHE A 8 12.99 -2.60 12.82
N SER A 9 14.30 -2.87 12.95
CA SER A 9 15.29 -3.16 11.90
C SER A 9 15.74 -4.63 11.71
N ILE A 10 16.64 -4.81 10.75
CA ILE A 10 17.44 -5.99 10.36
C ILE A 10 18.51 -6.39 11.42
N PRO A 11 18.96 -7.66 11.46
CA PRO A 11 20.28 -8.06 12.00
C PRO A 11 21.29 -8.51 10.91
N HIS A 12 22.59 -8.28 11.16
CA HIS A 12 23.75 -8.72 10.34
C HIS A 12 24.34 -10.06 10.80
N GLY A 13 25.16 -10.73 9.97
CA GLY A 13 26.09 -11.77 10.47
C GLY A 13 26.89 -12.60 9.43
N LEU A 14 28.20 -12.29 9.30
CA LEU A 14 29.36 -13.18 8.99
C LEU A 14 29.37 -13.99 7.64
N GLY A 15 30.49 -14.19 6.93
CA GLY A 15 31.90 -13.72 7.07
C GLY A 15 32.86 -14.51 6.14
N LEU A 16 34.11 -14.01 5.94
CA LEU A 16 35.20 -14.53 5.06
C LEU A 16 34.96 -14.29 3.54
N GLY A 17 35.83 -13.70 2.71
CA GLY A 17 37.29 -13.43 2.76
C GLY A 17 38.05 -14.46 1.90
N GLY A 18 38.95 -14.15 0.95
CA GLY A 18 39.48 -12.90 0.38
C GLY A 18 40.76 -13.19 -0.46
N HIS A 19 41.32 -12.16 -1.12
CA HIS A 19 42.65 -12.10 -1.79
C HIS A 19 42.83 -12.55 -3.27
N TRP A 20 43.44 -11.62 -4.02
CA TRP A 20 44.09 -11.78 -5.33
C TRP A 20 45.61 -11.56 -5.17
N ALA A 21 46.46 -12.33 -5.85
CA ALA A 21 47.88 -11.98 -6.15
C ALA A 21 48.46 -12.88 -7.26
N TRP A 22 49.50 -12.40 -7.97
CA TRP A 22 50.07 -12.99 -9.20
C TRP A 22 51.40 -13.78 -8.92
N PRO A 23 52.39 -13.97 -9.85
CA PRO A 23 52.46 -15.20 -10.67
C PRO A 23 53.90 -15.83 -10.83
N GLN A 24 54.01 -16.95 -11.59
CA GLN A 24 55.23 -17.47 -12.27
C GLN A 24 56.40 -18.00 -11.36
N PRO A 25 57.45 -18.70 -11.87
CA PRO A 25 57.48 -19.76 -12.92
C PRO A 25 58.57 -20.89 -12.79
N PHE A 26 58.56 -21.83 -13.77
CA PHE A 26 59.68 -22.71 -14.26
C PHE A 26 60.21 -23.86 -13.31
N PRO A 27 60.90 -24.95 -13.80
CA PRO A 27 60.50 -25.82 -14.93
C PRO A 27 61.04 -27.29 -14.99
N LEU A 28 60.78 -27.92 -16.16
CA LEU A 28 61.69 -28.76 -17.00
C LEU A 28 61.61 -30.31 -17.00
N LEU A 29 61.70 -30.81 -18.25
CA LEU A 29 61.97 -32.15 -18.81
C LEU A 29 60.74 -33.05 -19.11
N PHE A 30 60.22 -33.09 -20.34
CA PHE A 30 60.67 -33.90 -21.52
C PHE A 30 60.73 -35.42 -21.26
N LEU A 31 60.07 -36.28 -22.04
CA LEU A 31 60.46 -36.59 -23.44
C LEU A 31 59.38 -37.37 -24.26
N ARG A 32 59.32 -37.10 -25.59
CA ARG A 32 58.78 -37.88 -26.75
C ARG A 32 57.42 -38.62 -26.63
N GLN A 33 56.40 -38.23 -27.40
CA GLN A 33 56.18 -38.48 -28.84
C GLN A 33 55.97 -39.94 -29.26
N THR A 34 54.78 -40.26 -29.78
CA THR A 34 54.55 -40.63 -31.20
C THR A 34 53.08 -40.42 -31.60
N ALA A 35 52.86 -40.07 -32.87
CA ALA A 35 51.63 -40.25 -33.65
C ALA A 35 52.07 -40.68 -35.06
N PRO A 36 51.28 -41.46 -35.82
CA PRO A 36 50.45 -40.81 -36.86
C PRO A 36 49.16 -41.56 -37.30
N GLY A 37 48.31 -40.88 -38.09
CA GLY A 37 47.82 -41.45 -39.36
C GLY A 37 46.49 -42.20 -39.43
N ALA A 38 45.38 -41.44 -39.51
CA ALA A 38 44.34 -41.46 -40.56
C ALA A 38 43.60 -42.75 -41.05
N ASP A 39 42.29 -42.54 -41.31
CA ASP A 39 41.44 -43.08 -42.40
C ASP A 39 40.55 -44.36 -42.27
N THR A 40 39.22 -44.09 -42.27
CA THR A 40 38.18 -44.64 -43.17
C THR A 40 37.33 -45.90 -42.82
N ALA A 41 36.01 -45.65 -42.78
CA ALA A 41 34.84 -46.50 -43.11
C ALA A 41 34.38 -47.72 -42.26
N SER A 42 33.28 -47.48 -41.53
CA SER A 42 31.95 -48.14 -41.65
C SER A 42 31.67 -49.59 -41.20
N SER A 43 30.52 -49.70 -40.49
CA SER A 43 29.61 -50.85 -40.38
C SER A 43 29.95 -52.03 -39.45
N ALA A 44 29.27 -52.09 -38.29
CA ALA A 44 28.31 -53.16 -37.95
C ALA A 44 27.67 -52.96 -36.56
N VAL A 45 26.37 -53.28 -36.43
CA VAL A 45 25.70 -53.56 -35.14
C VAL A 45 24.96 -54.90 -35.33
N PRO A 46 25.12 -55.87 -34.42
CA PRO A 46 24.02 -56.22 -33.49
C PRO A 46 24.55 -56.64 -32.09
N GLY A 47 23.76 -56.68 -31.00
CA GLY A 47 22.37 -56.28 -30.85
C GLY A 47 21.82 -56.55 -29.43
N THR A 48 20.87 -55.71 -29.02
CA THR A 48 19.67 -56.06 -28.20
C THR A 48 19.81 -56.82 -26.87
N GLY A 49 19.79 -56.04 -25.77
CA GLY A 49 19.17 -56.41 -24.48
C GLY A 49 18.64 -55.14 -23.81
N PRO A 50 17.48 -55.14 -23.12
CA PRO A 50 16.89 -53.90 -22.58
C PRO A 50 17.57 -53.47 -21.27
N PRO A 51 18.24 -52.29 -21.19
CA PRO A 51 18.92 -51.84 -19.98
C PRO A 51 17.94 -51.19 -19.00
N ARG A 52 16.91 -51.94 -18.57
CA ARG A 52 15.90 -51.47 -17.62
C ARG A 52 16.29 -51.69 -16.15
N ALA A 53 17.54 -52.10 -15.90
CA ALA A 53 18.01 -52.66 -14.64
C ALA A 53 19.39 -52.14 -14.18
N LEU A 54 19.82 -50.96 -14.66
CA LEU A 54 21.13 -50.38 -14.28
C LEU A 54 21.01 -49.31 -13.19
N TRP A 55 19.98 -48.46 -13.25
CA TRP A 55 19.75 -47.37 -12.30
C TRP A 55 18.59 -47.67 -11.37
N SER A 56 18.80 -47.43 -10.08
CA SER A 56 17.85 -47.66 -8.98
C SER A 56 17.61 -46.38 -8.17
N GLU A 57 16.39 -46.19 -7.68
CA GLU A 57 16.00 -44.99 -6.91
C GLU A 57 16.08 -45.28 -5.41
N HIS A 58 16.72 -44.39 -4.66
CA HIS A 58 16.96 -44.51 -3.21
C HIS A 58 16.65 -43.18 -2.50
N VAL A 59 16.26 -43.26 -1.23
CA VAL A 59 15.95 -42.08 -0.40
C VAL A 59 17.04 -41.94 0.66
N ALA A 60 17.71 -40.79 0.69
CA ALA A 60 18.72 -40.46 1.69
C ALA A 60 18.06 -40.08 3.05
N PRO A 61 18.80 -40.12 4.18
CA PRO A 61 18.25 -39.84 5.50
C PRO A 61 17.68 -38.42 5.70
N ASP A 62 17.98 -37.49 4.80
CA ASP A 62 17.43 -36.12 4.74
C ASP A 62 16.12 -36.04 3.91
N GLY A 63 15.60 -37.18 3.46
CA GLY A 63 14.40 -37.29 2.63
C GLY A 63 14.61 -37.02 1.14
N ARG A 64 15.86 -36.80 0.69
CA ARG A 64 16.14 -36.52 -0.73
C ARG A 64 16.33 -37.80 -1.54
N ILE A 65 15.73 -37.83 -2.73
CA ILE A 65 15.84 -38.94 -3.67
C ILE A 65 17.16 -38.83 -4.45
N TYR A 66 17.90 -39.92 -4.54
CA TYR A 66 19.06 -40.06 -5.42
C TYR A 66 18.96 -41.33 -6.27
N TYR A 67 19.62 -41.31 -7.43
CA TYR A 67 19.64 -42.42 -8.37
C TYR A 67 21.03 -43.07 -8.34
N TYR A 68 21.08 -44.36 -8.08
CA TYR A 68 22.30 -45.15 -7.97
C TYR A 68 22.43 -46.13 -9.14
N ASN A 69 23.55 -46.07 -9.85
CA ASN A 69 23.90 -47.02 -10.90
C ASN A 69 24.69 -48.20 -10.32
N ALA A 70 24.23 -49.42 -10.60
CA ALA A 70 24.89 -50.63 -10.13
C ALA A 70 26.23 -50.91 -10.85
N ASP A 71 26.39 -50.47 -12.10
CA ASP A 71 27.54 -50.81 -12.94
C ASP A 71 28.78 -49.96 -12.65
N ASP A 72 28.62 -48.62 -12.61
CA ASP A 72 29.73 -47.68 -12.38
C ASP A 72 29.86 -47.24 -10.90
N LYS A 73 28.93 -47.69 -10.04
CA LYS A 73 28.80 -47.35 -8.61
C LYS A 73 28.62 -45.86 -8.32
N GLN A 74 28.13 -45.08 -9.28
CA GLN A 74 27.87 -43.66 -9.12
C GLN A 74 26.46 -43.40 -8.57
N SER A 75 26.36 -42.40 -7.70
CA SER A 75 25.09 -41.84 -7.24
C SER A 75 24.94 -40.41 -7.74
N VAL A 76 23.82 -40.11 -8.39
CA VAL A 76 23.49 -38.76 -8.87
C VAL A 76 22.15 -38.30 -8.30
N TRP A 77 22.06 -37.01 -7.97
CA TRP A 77 20.84 -36.38 -7.45
C TRP A 77 19.86 -35.98 -8.57
N GLU A 78 20.32 -35.96 -9.82
CA GLU A 78 19.48 -35.71 -10.99
C GLU A 78 19.11 -37.02 -11.70
N LYS A 79 17.83 -37.20 -12.02
CA LYS A 79 17.31 -38.39 -12.72
C LYS A 79 18.09 -38.64 -14.03
N PRO A 80 18.79 -39.78 -14.19
CA PRO A 80 19.57 -40.10 -15.39
C PRO A 80 18.72 -40.08 -16.67
N SER A 81 19.30 -39.63 -17.79
CA SER A 81 18.58 -39.49 -19.07
C SER A 81 17.97 -40.79 -19.59
N VAL A 82 18.59 -41.95 -19.30
CA VAL A 82 18.06 -43.29 -19.62
C VAL A 82 16.84 -43.72 -18.80
N LEU A 83 16.52 -43.02 -17.70
CA LEU A 83 15.28 -43.19 -16.94
C LEU A 83 14.21 -42.14 -17.29
N LYS A 84 14.51 -41.18 -18.18
CA LYS A 84 13.55 -40.15 -18.59
C LYS A 84 12.56 -40.69 -19.60
N SER A 85 11.29 -40.34 -19.43
CA SER A 85 10.23 -40.69 -20.39
C SER A 85 10.42 -39.95 -21.72
N LYS A 86 9.83 -40.46 -22.81
CA LYS A 86 9.84 -39.81 -24.13
C LYS A 86 9.26 -38.38 -24.04
N ALA A 87 8.22 -38.20 -23.24
CA ALA A 87 7.68 -36.91 -22.81
C ALA A 87 8.71 -35.97 -22.13
N GLU A 88 9.47 -36.47 -21.14
CA GLU A 88 10.48 -35.67 -20.42
C GLU A 88 11.66 -35.28 -21.35
N LEU A 89 11.98 -36.13 -22.32
CA LEU A 89 13.03 -35.88 -23.33
C LEU A 89 12.59 -34.85 -24.39
N LEU A 90 11.31 -34.84 -24.77
CA LEU A 90 10.72 -33.77 -25.58
C LEU A 90 10.70 -32.43 -24.82
N LEU A 91 10.27 -32.42 -23.56
CA LEU A 91 10.21 -31.21 -22.73
C LEU A 91 11.60 -30.56 -22.55
N SER A 92 12.68 -31.36 -22.53
CA SER A 92 14.06 -30.86 -22.49
C SER A 92 14.55 -30.18 -23.78
N GLN A 93 13.89 -30.44 -24.93
CA GLN A 93 14.18 -29.81 -26.22
C GLN A 93 13.29 -28.58 -26.50
N CYS A 94 12.32 -28.30 -25.62
CA CYS A 94 11.43 -27.16 -25.77
C CYS A 94 12.14 -25.85 -25.39
N PRO A 95 12.16 -24.82 -26.27
CA PRO A 95 12.91 -23.59 -26.00
C PRO A 95 12.23 -22.66 -24.98
N TRP A 96 10.91 -22.78 -24.80
CA TRP A 96 10.12 -21.99 -23.86
C TRP A 96 10.13 -22.61 -22.46
N LYS A 97 10.35 -21.78 -21.43
CA LYS A 97 10.21 -22.14 -20.01
C LYS A 97 9.24 -21.20 -19.30
N GLU A 98 8.44 -21.73 -18.39
CA GLU A 98 7.58 -20.93 -17.49
C GLU A 98 8.39 -20.42 -16.30
N TYR A 99 8.27 -19.13 -16.00
CA TYR A 99 8.82 -18.45 -14.84
C TYR A 99 7.69 -17.68 -14.13
N LYS A 100 7.88 -17.32 -12.86
CA LYS A 100 6.92 -16.51 -12.11
C LYS A 100 7.51 -15.14 -11.82
N SER A 101 6.71 -14.10 -11.99
CA SER A 101 7.08 -12.74 -11.58
C SER A 101 7.11 -12.59 -10.06
N ASP A 102 7.71 -11.50 -9.60
CA ASP A 102 7.58 -10.94 -8.24
C ASP A 102 6.12 -10.90 -7.71
N THR A 103 5.19 -10.64 -8.61
CA THR A 103 3.74 -10.54 -8.45
C THR A 103 3.02 -11.89 -8.59
N GLY A 104 3.76 -13.00 -8.66
CA GLY A 104 3.24 -14.37 -8.73
C GLY A 104 2.62 -14.77 -10.07
N LYS A 105 2.63 -13.90 -11.08
CA LYS A 105 2.04 -14.18 -12.40
C LYS A 105 3.01 -14.99 -13.26
N PRO A 106 2.56 -16.08 -13.92
CA PRO A 106 3.42 -16.84 -14.81
C PRO A 106 3.71 -16.05 -16.10
N TYR A 107 4.96 -16.08 -16.54
CA TYR A 107 5.39 -15.59 -17.84
C TYR A 107 6.30 -16.62 -18.52
N TYR A 108 6.27 -16.66 -19.84
CA TYR A 108 6.94 -17.67 -20.65
C TYR A 108 8.14 -17.04 -21.36
N TYR A 109 9.32 -17.60 -21.15
CA TYR A 109 10.58 -17.10 -21.68
C TYR A 109 11.20 -18.09 -22.66
N ASN A 110 11.53 -17.63 -23.87
CA ASN A 110 12.21 -18.43 -24.87
C ASN A 110 13.73 -18.30 -24.72
N ASN A 111 14.39 -19.41 -24.40
CA ASN A 111 15.84 -19.43 -24.23
C ASN A 111 16.62 -19.23 -25.55
N GLN A 112 15.99 -19.50 -26.70
CA GLN A 112 16.58 -19.33 -28.04
C GLN A 112 16.33 -17.90 -28.59
N SER A 113 15.09 -17.41 -28.62
CA SER A 113 14.78 -16.05 -29.14
C SER A 113 15.00 -14.92 -28.13
N LYS A 114 15.20 -15.25 -26.84
CA LYS A 114 15.30 -14.29 -25.71
C LYS A 114 14.04 -13.46 -25.43
N GLU A 115 12.93 -13.82 -26.06
CA GLU A 115 11.63 -13.16 -25.86
C GLU A 115 10.94 -13.63 -24.58
N SER A 116 10.27 -12.72 -23.88
CA SER A 116 9.30 -13.02 -22.82
C SER A 116 7.88 -12.67 -23.27
N ARG A 117 6.90 -13.51 -22.90
CA ARG A 117 5.48 -13.26 -23.14
C ARG A 117 4.62 -13.67 -21.95
N TRP A 118 3.53 -12.94 -21.73
CA TRP A 118 2.55 -13.23 -20.66
C TRP A 118 1.49 -14.26 -21.08
N THR A 119 1.24 -14.38 -22.39
CA THR A 119 0.33 -15.39 -22.97
C THR A 119 1.09 -16.67 -23.23
N ARG A 120 0.55 -17.83 -22.83
CA ARG A 120 1.19 -19.13 -23.07
C ARG A 120 1.41 -19.39 -24.58
N PRO A 121 2.62 -19.80 -25.02
CA PRO A 121 2.85 -20.20 -26.42
C PRO A 121 2.06 -21.45 -26.78
N LYS A 122 1.44 -21.47 -27.97
CA LYS A 122 0.69 -22.64 -28.47
C LYS A 122 1.53 -23.92 -28.50
N ASP A 123 2.79 -23.80 -28.90
CA ASP A 123 3.73 -24.92 -28.92
C ASP A 123 3.83 -25.61 -27.54
N LEU A 124 3.77 -24.84 -26.44
CA LEU A 124 3.78 -25.37 -25.08
C LEU A 124 2.47 -26.07 -24.70
N ASP A 125 1.31 -25.54 -25.12
CA ASP A 125 0.00 -26.18 -24.90
C ASP A 125 -0.15 -27.48 -25.69
N ASP A 126 0.28 -27.50 -26.96
CA ASP A 126 0.24 -28.71 -27.81
C ASP A 126 1.15 -29.82 -27.24
N LEU A 127 2.30 -29.45 -26.67
CA LEU A 127 3.21 -30.36 -25.97
C LEU A 127 2.61 -30.86 -24.64
N GLU A 128 2.03 -30.00 -23.81
CA GLU A 128 1.36 -30.41 -22.56
C GLU A 128 0.17 -31.36 -22.84
N ALA A 129 -0.59 -31.10 -23.91
CA ALA A 129 -1.67 -31.98 -24.38
C ALA A 129 -1.16 -33.36 -24.82
N LEU A 130 -0.02 -33.42 -25.51
CA LEU A 130 0.61 -34.68 -25.95
C LEU A 130 1.10 -35.52 -24.76
N VAL A 131 1.73 -34.88 -23.76
CA VAL A 131 2.15 -35.55 -22.51
C VAL A 131 0.95 -36.11 -21.75
N LYS A 132 -0.16 -35.36 -21.70
CA LYS A 132 -1.40 -35.78 -21.05
C LYS A 132 -2.09 -36.94 -21.77
N GLN A 133 -1.98 -37.02 -23.11
CA GLN A 133 -2.45 -38.19 -23.88
C GLN A 133 -1.55 -39.42 -23.67
N GLU A 134 -0.22 -39.27 -23.66
CA GLU A 134 0.71 -40.39 -23.44
C GLU A 134 0.56 -40.99 -22.03
N ALA A 135 0.24 -40.15 -21.02
CA ALA A 135 -0.05 -40.60 -19.65
C ALA A 135 -1.39 -41.36 -19.50
N ALA A 136 -2.37 -41.14 -20.39
CA ALA A 136 -3.68 -41.79 -20.33
C ALA A 136 -3.72 -43.21 -20.94
N GLY A 137 -2.65 -43.64 -21.60
CA GLY A 137 -2.60 -44.89 -22.35
C GLY A 137 -2.20 -46.15 -21.57
N LYS A 138 -3.01 -46.60 -20.58
CA LYS A 138 -2.84 -47.95 -20.00
C LYS A 138 -4.09 -48.60 -19.38
N GLN A 139 -4.52 -49.69 -20.04
CA GLN A 139 -5.46 -50.76 -19.63
C GLN A 139 -6.96 -50.45 -19.38
N PRO A 140 -7.88 -51.18 -20.05
CA PRO A 140 -9.30 -51.26 -19.71
C PRO A 140 -9.82 -52.66 -19.29
N GLN A 141 -10.78 -52.66 -18.33
CA GLN A 141 -11.83 -53.68 -18.03
C GLN A 141 -11.41 -55.03 -17.35
N GLN A 142 -12.24 -55.72 -16.54
CA GLN A 142 -13.71 -55.96 -16.58
C GLN A 142 -14.46 -55.95 -15.19
N PRO A 143 -15.82 -56.05 -15.15
CA PRO A 143 -16.67 -55.59 -14.01
C PRO A 143 -17.57 -56.64 -13.31
N GLN A 144 -18.18 -56.26 -12.17
CA GLN A 144 -19.45 -56.74 -11.53
C GLN A 144 -19.60 -56.03 -10.15
N SER A 145 -20.76 -55.83 -9.48
CA SER A 145 -22.20 -55.72 -9.83
C SER A 145 -23.02 -55.30 -8.57
N LEU A 146 -24.28 -54.86 -8.75
CA LEU A 146 -25.38 -54.72 -7.74
C LEU A 146 -25.50 -53.43 -6.88
N GLN A 147 -26.76 -52.96 -6.79
CA GLN A 147 -27.33 -51.90 -5.94
C GLN A 147 -28.31 -52.58 -4.94
N PRO A 148 -28.65 -52.01 -3.75
CA PRO A 148 -29.67 -50.93 -3.64
C PRO A 148 -29.46 -49.86 -2.51
N GLN A 149 -30.34 -48.84 -2.47
CA GLN A 149 -30.38 -47.63 -1.59
C GLN A 149 -31.08 -47.88 -0.20
N PRO A 150 -31.41 -46.90 0.72
CA PRO A 150 -31.33 -45.40 0.76
C PRO A 150 -30.84 -44.82 2.14
N PRO A 151 -31.11 -43.55 2.62
CA PRO A 151 -31.64 -42.29 2.04
C PRO A 151 -30.82 -40.97 2.29
N GLN A 152 -31.37 -39.83 1.82
CA GLN A 152 -30.99 -38.38 1.85
C GLN A 152 -30.72 -37.70 3.24
N PRO A 153 -30.44 -36.35 3.36
CA PRO A 153 -30.16 -35.26 2.37
C PRO A 153 -28.92 -34.34 2.66
N GLN A 154 -28.63 -33.38 1.76
CA GLN A 154 -27.85 -32.14 2.04
C GLN A 154 -28.73 -30.87 1.86
N PRO A 155 -28.42 -29.74 2.52
CA PRO A 155 -29.05 -28.44 2.29
C PRO A 155 -28.22 -27.48 1.39
N ASP A 156 -28.92 -26.60 0.68
CA ASP A 156 -28.40 -25.52 -0.19
C ASP A 156 -28.33 -24.14 0.52
N PRO A 157 -27.68 -23.10 -0.06
CA PRO A 157 -27.34 -21.84 0.62
C PRO A 157 -28.46 -20.76 0.60
N PRO A 158 -28.38 -19.72 1.47
CA PRO A 158 -29.42 -18.69 1.61
C PRO A 158 -29.20 -17.42 0.74
N PRO A 159 -30.28 -16.76 0.27
CA PRO A 159 -30.27 -15.42 -0.31
C PRO A 159 -30.70 -14.31 0.69
N VAL A 160 -30.61 -13.04 0.26
CA VAL A 160 -30.85 -11.82 1.05
C VAL A 160 -32.21 -11.15 0.73
N PRO A 161 -32.93 -10.57 1.71
CA PRO A 161 -33.95 -9.53 1.49
C PRO A 161 -33.66 -8.19 2.24
N PRO A 162 -34.38 -7.09 1.95
CA PRO A 162 -33.93 -5.71 2.21
C PRO A 162 -34.54 -5.02 3.47
N GLY A 163 -34.04 -3.82 3.81
CA GLY A 163 -34.44 -3.04 5.00
C GLY A 163 -35.47 -1.92 4.73
N SER A 164 -35.74 -1.09 5.75
CA SER A 164 -36.43 0.20 5.60
C SER A 164 -36.21 1.17 6.79
N THR A 165 -36.54 2.44 6.55
CA THR A 165 -36.18 3.66 7.31
C THR A 165 -37.18 4.03 8.42
N LEU A 166 -36.77 4.77 9.46
CA LEU A 166 -37.28 6.13 9.86
C LEU A 166 -36.82 6.60 11.26
N VAL A 167 -36.95 7.92 11.50
CA VAL A 167 -36.48 8.76 12.64
C VAL A 167 -37.68 9.50 13.30
N PRO A 168 -37.55 10.41 14.29
CA PRO A 168 -36.65 10.57 15.46
C PRO A 168 -37.44 10.80 16.79
N THR A 169 -36.77 11.19 17.90
CA THR A 169 -37.16 12.21 18.93
C THR A 169 -36.81 11.78 20.37
N GLY A 170 -36.32 12.69 21.24
CA GLY A 170 -36.50 12.56 22.70
C GLY A 170 -35.30 12.91 23.59
N LEU A 171 -35.36 14.05 24.25
CA LEU A 171 -34.38 14.68 25.14
C LEU A 171 -34.30 14.06 26.57
N LEU A 172 -33.17 14.32 27.27
CA LEU A 172 -32.96 14.42 28.74
C LEU A 172 -32.67 13.17 29.62
N GLU A 173 -31.65 13.37 30.46
CA GLU A 173 -31.36 12.76 31.78
C GLU A 173 -32.54 12.90 32.78
N PRO A 174 -32.63 12.14 33.92
CA PRO A 174 -31.48 11.79 34.79
C PRO A 174 -31.43 10.39 35.45
N GLU A 175 -30.29 10.12 36.09
CA GLU A 175 -30.04 9.21 37.23
C GLU A 175 -31.08 9.35 38.37
N PRO A 176 -31.33 8.35 39.28
CA PRO A 176 -30.26 7.77 40.13
C PRO A 176 -30.39 6.34 40.73
N GLY A 177 -29.22 5.79 41.09
CA GLY A 177 -29.00 5.05 42.36
C GLY A 177 -29.08 3.51 42.32
N GLY A 178 -28.23 2.76 43.03
CA GLY A 178 -27.07 3.18 43.85
C GLY A 178 -26.33 2.01 44.51
N SER A 179 -25.19 2.35 45.16
CA SER A 179 -24.50 1.66 46.29
C SER A 179 -24.03 0.21 46.10
N GLU A 180 -22.83 -0.23 46.49
CA GLU A 180 -21.72 0.34 47.28
C GLU A 180 -20.45 -0.52 46.99
N ASP A 181 -19.20 -0.23 47.37
CA ASP A 181 -18.65 0.73 48.35
C ASP A 181 -17.35 1.43 47.82
N CYS A 182 -16.22 1.38 48.56
CA CYS A 182 -15.18 2.43 48.58
C CYS A 182 -13.76 1.89 48.94
N ASN A 183 -12.71 2.72 49.14
CA ASN A 183 -12.14 3.81 48.31
C ASN A 183 -10.76 4.24 48.92
N VAL A 184 -10.07 5.20 48.28
CA VAL A 184 -8.94 6.08 48.72
C VAL A 184 -7.54 5.68 48.25
N SER A 185 -6.65 6.58 47.80
CA SER A 185 -6.66 7.82 46.96
C SER A 185 -5.30 8.52 47.18
N GLU A 186 -4.87 9.35 46.23
CA GLU A 186 -3.66 10.17 46.24
C GLU A 186 -4.03 11.64 45.91
N ALA A 187 -3.32 12.64 46.45
CA ALA A 187 -3.30 14.01 45.91
C ALA A 187 -2.13 14.87 46.46
N GLY A 188 -1.52 15.72 45.61
CA GLY A 188 -0.65 16.84 46.03
C GLY A 188 0.33 17.35 44.97
N GLN A 189 0.05 18.52 44.38
CA GLN A 189 0.93 19.21 43.39
C GLN A 189 2.09 19.98 44.07
N PRO A 190 3.08 20.49 43.29
CA PRO A 190 3.07 21.94 42.99
C PRO A 190 3.63 22.35 41.60
N LEU A 191 3.58 23.65 41.29
CA LEU A 191 4.06 24.31 40.05
C LEU A 191 5.20 25.31 40.37
N GLU A 192 6.12 25.54 39.42
CA GLU A 192 7.25 26.49 39.52
C GLU A 192 6.96 27.87 38.86
N GLN A 193 7.64 28.93 39.34
CA GLN A 193 8.50 29.83 38.51
C GLN A 193 9.13 31.02 39.29
N GLY A 194 10.45 31.23 39.13
CA GLY A 194 11.01 32.57 38.82
C GLY A 194 12.00 33.29 39.77
N PHE A 195 13.30 33.29 39.40
CA PHE A 195 14.33 34.36 39.60
C PHE A 195 14.71 34.83 41.05
N LEU A 196 15.94 35.23 41.42
CA LEU A 196 17.24 35.40 40.73
C LEU A 196 18.41 35.44 41.78
N GLN A 197 19.63 35.14 41.34
CA GLN A 197 20.95 35.63 41.82
C GLN A 197 21.48 35.36 43.26
N GLN A 198 22.67 34.77 43.31
CA GLN A 198 23.74 35.10 44.27
C GLN A 198 25.13 34.79 43.66
N PRO A 199 26.17 35.63 43.88
CA PRO A 199 27.55 35.32 43.51
C PRO A 199 28.51 35.10 44.71
N GLU A 200 29.46 34.18 44.50
CA GLU A 200 30.89 34.20 44.88
C GLU A 200 31.44 34.44 46.33
N GLU A 201 32.52 33.70 46.58
CA GLU A 201 33.61 33.79 47.59
C GLU A 201 33.36 33.73 49.13
N GLY A 202 34.35 33.15 49.84
CA GLY A 202 34.48 33.16 51.33
C GLY A 202 35.46 34.25 51.81
N PRO A 203 36.31 34.06 52.85
CA PRO A 203 36.43 32.94 53.80
C PRO A 203 36.65 33.33 55.30
N SER A 204 36.79 32.33 56.17
CA SER A 204 37.62 32.28 57.41
C SER A 204 37.31 33.13 58.68
N SER A 205 36.99 32.40 59.76
CA SER A 205 37.55 32.47 61.14
C SER A 205 37.86 33.81 61.86
N SER A 206 37.24 34.04 63.04
CA SER A 206 37.94 34.07 64.37
C SER A 206 37.02 34.49 65.55
N ALA A 207 37.47 34.20 66.78
CA ALA A 207 36.80 34.26 68.08
C ALA A 207 36.40 35.65 68.65
N GLY A 208 35.51 35.67 69.67
CA GLY A 208 35.56 36.69 70.74
C GLY A 208 34.24 37.11 71.44
N GLN A 209 33.96 36.52 72.61
CA GLN A 209 33.32 37.09 73.83
C GLN A 209 32.32 38.29 73.73
N HIS A 210 31.09 38.14 74.22
CA HIS A 210 30.66 38.58 75.57
C HIS A 210 29.18 38.22 75.89
N GLN A 211 28.78 38.40 77.15
CA GLN A 211 27.49 37.97 77.76
C GLN A 211 26.57 39.20 78.08
N PRO A 212 25.40 39.04 78.74
CA PRO A 212 24.06 39.42 78.27
C PRO A 212 23.60 40.83 78.78
N PRO A 213 22.33 41.28 78.61
CA PRO A 213 21.25 40.89 79.55
C PRO A 213 19.77 40.91 79.07
N GLN A 214 18.94 40.08 79.72
CA GLN A 214 17.58 40.35 80.27
C GLN A 214 16.34 40.73 79.41
N GLN A 215 15.19 40.44 80.05
CA GLN A 215 13.79 40.82 79.79
C GLN A 215 13.07 40.07 78.65
N GLU A 216 12.13 39.16 78.94
CA GLU A 216 10.84 39.24 79.69
C GLU A 216 9.68 39.67 78.78
N GLU A 217 8.76 38.73 78.55
CA GLU A 217 7.32 39.04 78.59
C GLU A 217 6.57 37.82 79.13
N GLU A 218 5.61 38.06 80.00
CA GLU A 218 4.79 37.04 80.67
C GLU A 218 3.65 36.55 79.76
N GLU A 219 3.21 35.31 79.93
CA GLU A 219 1.80 35.15 80.27
C GLU A 219 1.61 33.99 81.26
N SER A 220 0.80 34.25 82.29
CA SER A 220 0.64 33.40 83.46
C SER A 220 -0.53 32.43 83.32
N LYS A 221 -0.38 31.21 83.84
CA LYS A 221 -1.45 30.64 84.67
C LYS A 221 -0.93 29.72 85.77
N SER A 222 -1.53 29.92 86.94
CA SER A 222 -1.09 29.47 88.25
C SER A 222 -1.13 27.96 88.51
N GLU A 223 -0.33 27.58 89.50
CA GLU A 223 -0.34 26.41 90.38
C GLU A 223 -1.48 25.38 90.24
N PRO A 224 -1.11 24.10 90.45
CA PRO A 224 -1.75 23.33 91.51
C PRO A 224 -0.83 23.25 92.74
N GLU A 225 -1.43 23.55 93.89
CA GLU A 225 -0.86 23.37 95.21
C GLU A 225 -0.33 21.95 95.45
N ARG A 226 0.40 21.78 96.57
CA ARG A 226 0.66 20.47 97.20
C ARG A 226 -0.65 19.74 97.55
N SER A 227 -1.26 19.11 96.56
CA SER A 227 -2.25 18.05 96.74
C SER A 227 -1.55 16.70 96.58
N GLY A 228 -1.95 15.72 97.38
CA GLY A 228 -1.24 14.44 97.48
C GLY A 228 -1.12 13.75 96.12
N LEU A 229 -0.02 13.00 95.94
CA LEU A 229 0.30 12.17 94.78
C LEU A 229 -0.78 11.09 94.52
N SER A 230 -1.94 11.50 94.04
CA SER A 230 -2.96 10.62 93.52
C SER A 230 -2.52 10.24 92.10
N TRP A 231 -1.73 9.17 92.02
CA TRP A 231 -1.46 8.46 90.77
C TRP A 231 -2.74 7.71 90.33
N SER A 232 -3.84 8.45 90.19
CA SER A 232 -5.22 7.97 90.15
C SER A 232 -5.50 7.09 88.94
N ASN A 233 -4.74 7.26 87.85
CA ASN A 233 -4.62 6.23 86.84
C ASN A 233 -3.40 5.34 87.13
N ARG A 234 -3.69 4.11 87.56
CA ARG A 234 -2.71 3.06 87.88
C ARG A 234 -1.73 2.74 86.74
N GLU A 235 -2.11 3.01 85.50
CA GLU A 235 -1.22 2.85 84.34
C GLU A 235 -0.20 3.99 84.25
N LYS A 236 -0.60 5.23 84.51
CA LYS A 236 0.32 6.38 84.66
C LYS A 236 1.27 6.18 85.83
N ALA A 237 0.80 5.59 86.95
CA ALA A 237 1.65 5.21 88.08
C ALA A 237 2.76 4.21 87.69
N LYS A 238 2.41 3.19 86.89
CA LYS A 238 3.38 2.23 86.34
C LYS A 238 4.34 2.90 85.36
N GLN A 239 3.85 3.83 84.54
CA GLN A 239 4.68 4.54 83.57
C GLN A 239 5.70 5.45 84.25
N ALA A 240 5.30 6.24 85.25
CA ALA A 240 6.21 7.09 86.02
C ALA A 240 7.28 6.29 86.80
N PHE A 241 6.96 5.06 87.23
CA PHE A 241 7.93 4.14 87.82
C PHE A 241 8.92 3.56 86.79
N LYS A 242 8.47 3.28 85.55
CA LYS A 242 9.36 2.90 84.43
C LYS A 242 10.24 4.07 83.97
N GLU A 243 9.70 5.28 83.96
CA GLU A 243 10.40 6.51 83.63
C GLU A 243 11.46 6.82 84.69
N LEU A 244 11.16 6.68 85.99
CA LEU A 244 12.15 6.73 87.06
C LEU A 244 13.31 5.74 86.86
N LEU A 245 13.01 4.50 86.43
CA LEU A 245 14.05 3.52 86.12
C LEU A 245 14.91 3.95 84.91
N ARG A 246 14.31 4.62 83.91
CA ARG A 246 15.01 5.19 82.75
C ARG A 246 15.88 6.39 83.14
N ASP A 247 15.34 7.35 83.91
CA ASP A 247 16.04 8.56 84.38
C ASP A 247 17.25 8.23 85.27
N LYS A 248 17.15 7.16 86.07
CA LYS A 248 18.28 6.63 86.86
C LYS A 248 19.19 5.67 86.08
N ALA A 249 19.01 5.58 84.75
CA ALA A 249 19.80 4.77 83.82
C ALA A 249 19.99 3.32 84.29
N VAL A 250 18.95 2.69 84.84
CA VAL A 250 19.05 1.33 85.38
C VAL A 250 19.26 0.35 84.21
N PRO A 251 20.39 -0.38 84.15
CA PRO A 251 20.73 -1.19 82.98
C PRO A 251 19.88 -2.46 82.90
N SER A 252 19.68 -2.96 81.68
CA SER A 252 18.89 -4.17 81.40
C SER A 252 19.36 -5.41 82.17
N ASN A 253 20.65 -5.51 82.50
CA ASN A 253 21.23 -6.60 83.30
C ASN A 253 21.09 -6.45 84.84
N ALA A 254 20.64 -5.30 85.36
CA ALA A 254 20.60 -5.03 86.80
C ALA A 254 19.76 -6.04 87.60
N SER A 255 20.20 -6.39 88.81
CA SER A 255 19.38 -7.13 89.77
C SER A 255 18.27 -6.23 90.33
N TRP A 256 17.20 -6.86 90.84
CA TRP A 256 16.12 -6.15 91.52
C TRP A 256 16.63 -5.28 92.67
N GLU A 257 17.54 -5.82 93.49
CA GLU A 257 18.10 -5.13 94.66
C GLU A 257 19.00 -3.96 94.27
N GLN A 258 19.82 -4.12 93.23
CA GLN A 258 20.64 -3.05 92.66
C GLN A 258 19.77 -1.91 92.12
N ALA A 259 18.73 -2.25 91.36
CA ALA A 259 17.77 -1.27 90.86
C ALA A 259 17.05 -0.53 92.00
N MET A 260 16.56 -1.26 93.02
CA MET A 260 15.91 -0.65 94.18
C MET A 260 16.85 0.33 94.89
N LYS A 261 18.12 -0.02 95.09
CA LYS A 261 19.10 0.88 95.71
C LYS A 261 19.28 2.20 94.95
N MET A 262 19.08 2.22 93.63
CA MET A 262 19.18 3.42 92.79
C MET A 262 17.88 4.26 92.75
N VAL A 263 16.72 3.67 93.01
CA VAL A 263 15.41 4.36 92.91
C VAL A 263 14.71 4.64 94.24
N VAL A 264 15.03 3.93 95.33
CA VAL A 264 14.32 4.03 96.63
C VAL A 264 14.36 5.43 97.26
N THR A 265 15.40 6.23 96.96
CA THR A 265 15.53 7.62 97.42
C THR A 265 14.66 8.62 96.66
N ASP A 266 14.04 8.22 95.55
CA ASP A 266 13.28 9.12 94.70
C ASP A 266 11.80 9.19 95.13
N PRO A 267 11.17 10.37 95.24
CA PRO A 267 9.74 10.50 95.56
C PRO A 267 8.83 9.68 94.64
N ARG A 268 9.17 9.53 93.35
CA ARG A 268 8.40 8.75 92.37
C ARG A 268 8.41 7.25 92.69
N TYR A 269 9.34 6.76 93.52
CA TYR A 269 9.31 5.38 94.03
C TYR A 269 8.03 5.05 94.80
N SER A 270 7.42 6.04 95.45
CA SER A 270 6.15 5.86 96.18
C SER A 270 4.93 5.62 95.27
N ALA A 271 5.04 5.89 93.96
CA ALA A 271 3.93 5.83 93.00
C ALA A 271 3.24 4.46 92.89
N LEU A 272 3.98 3.38 93.12
CA LEU A 272 3.45 2.03 93.20
C LEU A 272 3.54 1.53 94.66
N PRO A 273 2.41 1.44 95.39
CA PRO A 273 2.45 1.09 96.82
C PRO A 273 2.78 -0.40 97.05
N LYS A 274 2.42 -1.30 96.14
CA LYS A 274 2.65 -2.75 96.30
C LYS A 274 3.97 -3.19 95.68
N LEU A 275 4.76 -3.95 96.45
CA LEU A 275 6.05 -4.49 96.02
C LEU A 275 5.95 -5.40 94.78
N SER A 276 4.87 -6.19 94.68
CA SER A 276 4.61 -7.05 93.52
C SER A 276 4.39 -6.25 92.23
N GLU A 277 3.70 -5.10 92.32
CA GLU A 277 3.46 -4.22 91.17
C GLU A 277 4.72 -3.50 90.73
N LYS A 278 5.57 -3.08 91.68
CA LYS A 278 6.91 -2.55 91.39
C LYS A 278 7.78 -3.61 90.70
N LYS A 279 7.79 -4.84 91.20
CA LYS A 279 8.57 -5.96 90.61
C LYS A 279 8.07 -6.32 89.20
N GLN A 280 6.74 -6.29 88.99
CA GLN A 280 6.15 -6.48 87.65
C GLN A 280 6.53 -5.34 86.70
N ALA A 281 6.45 -4.08 87.15
CA ALA A 281 6.81 -2.91 86.36
C ALA A 281 8.31 -2.89 86.01
N PHE A 282 9.17 -3.30 86.93
CA PHE A 282 10.61 -3.46 86.71
C PHE A 282 10.97 -4.60 85.76
N ASN A 283 10.33 -5.77 85.86
CA ASN A 283 10.56 -6.85 84.90
C ASN A 283 10.11 -6.43 83.48
N ALA A 284 8.99 -5.70 83.38
CA ALA A 284 8.55 -5.10 82.12
C ALA A 284 9.50 -4.00 81.61
N TYR A 285 10.12 -3.22 82.52
CA TYR A 285 11.17 -2.25 82.18
C TYR A 285 12.44 -2.93 81.69
N LYS A 286 12.92 -3.99 82.35
CA LYS A 286 14.11 -4.77 81.90
C LYS A 286 13.92 -5.30 80.49
N ALA A 287 12.78 -5.95 80.22
CA ALA A 287 12.46 -6.46 78.88
C ALA A 287 12.34 -5.34 77.84
N GLN A 288 11.81 -4.17 78.22
CA GLN A 288 11.73 -3.00 77.35
C GLN A 288 13.11 -2.38 77.10
N ARG A 289 13.99 -2.27 78.10
CA ARG A 289 15.37 -1.75 77.96
C ARG A 289 16.26 -2.66 77.16
N GLU A 290 16.18 -3.97 77.38
CA GLU A 290 16.90 -4.96 76.57
C GLU A 290 16.49 -4.86 75.09
N LYS A 291 15.19 -4.61 74.83
CA LYS A 291 14.68 -4.34 73.49
C LYS A 291 15.17 -3.01 72.92
N GLU A 292 15.12 -1.92 73.69
CA GLU A 292 15.63 -0.59 73.32
C GLU A 292 17.14 -0.63 73.00
N GLU A 293 17.97 -1.20 73.87
CA GLU A 293 19.43 -1.31 73.69
C GLU A 293 19.80 -2.17 72.47
N LYS A 294 19.05 -3.25 72.22
CA LYS A 294 19.19 -4.08 71.02
C LYS A 294 18.75 -3.35 69.75
N GLU A 295 17.76 -2.47 69.84
CA GLU A 295 17.28 -1.64 68.73
C GLU A 295 18.24 -0.47 68.43
N GLU A 296 18.77 0.21 69.44
CA GLU A 296 19.83 1.22 69.32
C GLU A 296 21.10 0.62 68.70
N ALA A 297 21.53 -0.58 69.15
CA ALA A 297 22.66 -1.29 68.56
C ALA A 297 22.40 -1.68 67.10
N ARG A 298 21.19 -2.13 66.77
CA ARG A 298 20.76 -2.41 65.38
C ARG A 298 20.79 -1.16 64.51
N LEU A 299 20.33 -0.02 65.04
CA LEU A 299 20.32 1.25 64.31
C LEU A 299 21.75 1.74 64.05
N ARG A 300 22.62 1.74 65.07
CA ARG A 300 24.05 2.09 64.94
C ARG A 300 24.78 1.19 63.94
N ALA A 301 24.50 -0.12 63.96
CA ALA A 301 25.07 -1.05 62.98
C ALA A 301 24.57 -0.77 61.55
N LYS A 302 23.29 -0.42 61.38
CA LYS A 302 22.72 -0.01 60.08
C LYS A 302 23.38 1.27 59.57
N GLU A 303 23.51 2.28 60.43
CA GLU A 303 24.17 3.55 60.12
C GLU A 303 25.63 3.33 59.72
N ALA A 304 26.39 2.54 60.48
CA ALA A 304 27.78 2.19 60.14
C ALA A 304 27.90 1.48 58.78
N LYS A 305 27.00 0.53 58.46
CA LYS A 305 26.94 -0.08 57.11
C LYS A 305 26.69 0.96 56.03
N GLN A 306 25.75 1.90 56.25
CA GLN A 306 25.40 2.94 55.28
C GLN A 306 26.55 3.94 55.06
N THR A 307 27.24 4.36 56.11
CA THR A 307 28.41 5.24 56.02
C THR A 307 29.56 4.57 55.26
N LEU A 308 29.82 3.28 55.53
CA LEU A 308 30.80 2.51 54.77
C LEU A 308 30.41 2.35 53.29
N GLN A 309 29.14 2.05 53.01
CA GLN A 309 28.63 1.97 51.65
C GLN A 309 28.88 3.27 50.89
N HIS A 310 28.43 4.40 51.45
CA HIS A 310 28.57 5.72 50.83
C HIS A 310 30.03 6.12 50.59
N PHE A 311 30.91 5.85 51.56
CA PHE A 311 32.35 6.05 51.44
C PHE A 311 32.92 5.26 50.25
N LEU A 312 32.62 3.96 50.14
CA LEU A 312 33.14 3.13 49.06
C LEU A 312 32.54 3.49 47.68
N GLU A 313 31.29 3.96 47.59
CA GLU A 313 30.64 4.40 46.34
C GLU A 313 31.23 5.69 45.74
N GLN A 314 31.85 6.53 46.58
CA GLN A 314 32.40 7.84 46.19
C GLN A 314 33.93 7.85 46.06
N HIS A 315 34.64 6.92 46.71
CA HIS A 315 36.08 6.96 46.81
C HIS A 315 36.79 6.63 45.47
N GLU A 316 37.61 7.53 44.95
CA GLU A 316 38.26 7.44 43.62
C GLU A 316 39.03 6.13 43.36
N ARG A 317 39.65 5.55 44.40
CA ARG A 317 40.41 4.29 44.30
C ARG A 317 39.54 3.02 44.34
N MET A 318 38.22 3.17 44.51
CA MET A 318 37.24 2.08 44.47
C MET A 318 36.59 2.05 43.09
N THR A 319 36.59 0.88 42.44
CA THR A 319 36.02 0.66 41.11
C THR A 319 35.37 -0.71 41.05
N SER A 320 34.56 -0.98 40.02
CA SER A 320 33.92 -2.28 39.78
C SER A 320 34.86 -3.49 39.71
N THR A 321 36.17 -3.28 39.58
CA THR A 321 37.20 -4.34 39.50
C THR A 321 38.07 -4.46 40.75
N THR A 322 37.90 -3.57 41.75
CA THR A 322 38.71 -3.55 42.97
C THR A 322 38.35 -4.72 43.88
N ARG A 323 39.19 -5.76 43.91
CA ARG A 323 39.01 -6.96 44.75
C ARG A 323 39.00 -6.64 46.24
N TYR A 324 38.17 -7.33 47.04
CA TYR A 324 38.04 -7.16 48.50
C TYR A 324 39.38 -7.07 49.25
N ARG A 325 40.34 -7.97 48.97
CA ARG A 325 41.67 -7.94 49.61
C ARG A 325 42.45 -6.62 49.36
N ARG A 326 42.24 -5.98 48.21
CA ARG A 326 42.83 -4.67 47.88
C ARG A 326 42.07 -3.53 48.56
N ALA A 327 40.74 -3.64 48.68
CA ALA A 327 39.94 -2.70 49.47
C ALA A 327 40.36 -2.74 50.95
N GLU A 328 40.50 -3.92 51.54
CA GLU A 328 40.97 -4.11 52.91
C GLU A 328 42.39 -3.57 53.13
N GLN A 329 43.31 -3.78 52.18
CA GLN A 329 44.65 -3.17 52.22
C GLN A 329 44.65 -1.64 52.07
N THR A 330 43.60 -1.04 51.52
CA THR A 330 43.52 0.40 51.26
C THR A 330 42.73 1.14 52.34
N PHE A 331 41.74 0.49 52.93
CA PHE A 331 40.77 1.10 53.84
C PHE A 331 40.79 0.47 55.25
N GLY A 332 41.55 -0.61 55.47
CA GLY A 332 41.54 -1.41 56.70
C GLY A 332 41.87 -0.63 57.99
N GLU A 333 42.66 0.42 57.88
CA GLU A 333 43.05 1.30 59.00
C GLU A 333 42.04 2.42 59.28
N LEU A 334 41.05 2.62 58.41
CA LEU A 334 40.05 3.69 58.54
C LEU A 334 38.93 3.28 59.50
N GLU A 335 38.51 4.21 60.36
CA GLU A 335 37.43 3.98 61.33
C GLU A 335 36.13 3.52 60.66
N VAL A 336 35.77 4.12 59.51
CA VAL A 336 34.59 3.74 58.72
C VAL A 336 34.59 2.27 58.27
N TRP A 337 35.76 1.66 58.09
CA TRP A 337 35.91 0.24 57.77
C TRP A 337 35.95 -0.62 59.04
N ALA A 338 36.66 -0.16 60.07
CA ALA A 338 36.88 -0.90 61.31
C ALA A 338 35.61 -1.07 62.17
N VAL A 339 34.72 -0.07 62.19
CA VAL A 339 33.46 -0.08 62.98
C VAL A 339 32.47 -1.14 62.47
N VAL A 340 32.56 -1.53 61.19
CA VAL A 340 31.67 -2.55 60.58
C VAL A 340 32.28 -3.97 60.76
N PRO A 341 31.50 -4.97 61.20
CA PRO A 341 31.97 -6.37 61.26
C PRO A 341 32.36 -6.92 59.88
N GLU A 342 33.34 -7.85 59.82
CA GLU A 342 33.87 -8.35 58.52
C GLU A 342 32.80 -8.99 57.62
N ARG A 343 31.84 -9.72 58.19
CA ARG A 343 30.68 -10.25 57.45
C ARG A 343 29.92 -9.12 56.76
N ASP A 344 29.60 -8.09 57.53
CA ASP A 344 28.82 -6.94 57.09
C ASP A 344 29.59 -6.09 56.07
N ARG A 345 30.92 -6.00 56.19
CA ARG A 345 31.80 -5.37 55.20
C ARG A 345 31.76 -6.10 53.86
N LYS A 346 31.71 -7.43 53.85
CA LYS A 346 31.60 -8.23 52.61
C LYS A 346 30.26 -8.03 51.93
N GLU A 347 29.17 -8.08 52.69
CA GLU A 347 27.81 -7.75 52.21
C GLU A 347 27.78 -6.36 51.56
N VAL A 348 28.27 -5.32 52.27
CA VAL A 348 28.35 -3.94 51.73
C VAL A 348 29.28 -3.84 50.51
N TYR A 349 30.44 -4.50 50.53
CA TYR A 349 31.39 -4.47 49.42
C TYR A 349 30.80 -5.06 48.14
N ASP A 350 30.08 -6.18 48.21
CA ASP A 350 29.47 -6.82 47.04
C ASP A 350 28.36 -5.93 46.43
N ASP A 351 27.53 -5.30 47.28
CA ASP A 351 26.51 -4.33 46.87
C ASP A 351 27.14 -3.09 46.18
N VAL A 352 28.21 -2.53 46.76
CA VAL A 352 28.94 -1.39 46.17
C VAL A 352 29.61 -1.78 44.86
N LEU A 353 30.21 -2.97 44.76
CA LEU A 353 30.84 -3.43 43.53
C LEU A 353 29.81 -3.56 42.39
N PHE A 354 28.61 -4.07 42.70
CA PHE A 354 27.49 -4.12 41.76
C PHE A 354 27.00 -2.71 41.37
N PHE A 355 26.86 -1.80 42.33
CA PHE A 355 26.47 -0.42 42.06
C PHE A 355 27.47 0.31 41.17
N LEU A 356 28.77 0.21 41.47
CA LEU A 356 29.85 0.79 40.66
C LEU A 356 29.89 0.18 39.26
N ALA A 357 29.81 -1.14 39.13
CA ALA A 357 29.72 -1.80 37.81
C ALA A 357 28.52 -1.30 36.98
N LYS A 358 27.37 -1.09 37.63
CA LYS A 358 26.16 -0.52 37.00
C LYS A 358 26.36 0.94 36.61
N LYS A 359 26.96 1.76 37.47
CA LYS A 359 27.25 3.19 37.27
C LYS A 359 28.25 3.42 36.14
N GLU A 360 29.40 2.74 36.18
CA GLU A 360 30.44 2.78 35.14
C GLU A 360 29.88 2.34 33.77
N LYS A 361 29.11 1.24 33.74
CA LYS A 361 28.46 0.76 32.52
C LYS A 361 27.44 1.75 31.97
N GLU A 362 26.71 2.47 32.82
CA GLU A 362 25.76 3.49 32.37
C GLU A 362 26.47 4.76 31.88
N GLN A 363 27.54 5.20 32.55
CA GLN A 363 28.40 6.30 32.08
C GLN A 363 29.02 5.99 30.71
N ALA A 364 29.50 4.77 30.49
CA ALA A 364 30.02 4.34 29.19
C ALA A 364 28.94 4.37 28.08
N LYS A 365 27.71 3.96 28.36
CA LYS A 365 26.58 4.11 27.42
C LYS A 365 26.24 5.57 27.14
N GLN A 366 26.23 6.42 28.17
CA GLN A 366 25.93 7.85 28.04
C GLN A 366 26.98 8.54 27.16
N LEU A 367 28.27 8.23 27.37
CA LEU A 367 29.36 8.73 26.55
C LEU A 367 29.25 8.25 25.09
N ARG A 368 29.01 6.94 24.87
CA ARG A 368 28.77 6.40 23.52
C ARG A 368 27.60 7.11 22.81
N ARG A 369 26.47 7.30 23.51
CA ARG A 369 25.30 8.02 22.98
C ARG A 369 25.61 9.49 22.66
N ARG A 370 26.33 10.20 23.54
CA ARG A 370 26.80 11.57 23.31
C ARG A 370 27.66 11.63 22.05
N ASN A 371 28.63 10.74 21.92
CA ASN A 371 29.58 10.72 20.80
C ASN A 371 28.88 10.44 19.46
N ILE A 372 28.00 9.42 19.42
CA ILE A 372 27.14 9.12 18.27
C ILE A 372 26.32 10.35 17.86
N GLN A 373 25.65 10.99 18.81
CA GLN A 373 24.81 12.17 18.53
C GLN A 373 25.64 13.39 18.09
N ALA A 374 26.82 13.59 18.65
CA ALA A 374 27.74 14.67 18.26
C ALA A 374 28.27 14.45 16.84
N LEU A 375 28.77 13.25 16.51
CA LEU A 375 29.21 12.92 15.15
C LEU A 375 28.08 13.11 14.14
N LYS A 376 26.88 12.61 14.45
CA LYS A 376 25.70 12.81 13.61
C LYS A 376 25.39 14.29 13.39
N SER A 377 25.38 15.10 14.45
CA SER A 377 25.13 16.54 14.32
C SER A 377 26.21 17.28 13.50
N ILE A 378 27.44 16.76 13.45
CA ILE A 378 28.51 17.30 12.62
C ILE A 378 28.30 16.90 11.15
N LEU A 379 27.98 15.63 10.88
CA LEU A 379 27.63 15.14 9.53
C LEU A 379 26.43 15.89 8.95
N ASP A 380 25.34 16.00 9.72
CA ASP A 380 24.11 16.72 9.35
C ASP A 380 24.36 18.23 9.09
N GLY A 381 25.44 18.80 9.64
CA GLY A 381 25.86 20.19 9.42
C GLY A 381 26.83 20.41 8.25
N MET A 382 27.35 19.34 7.62
CA MET A 382 28.36 19.44 6.56
C MET A 382 27.74 19.34 5.15
N SER A 383 27.53 20.47 4.50
CA SER A 383 27.05 20.55 3.10
C SER A 383 28.02 19.97 2.05
N SER A 384 29.25 19.62 2.44
CA SER A 384 30.22 18.89 1.60
C SER A 384 29.95 17.39 1.55
N VAL A 385 29.21 16.84 2.52
CA VAL A 385 28.80 15.43 2.52
C VAL A 385 27.51 15.31 1.70
N ASN A 386 27.52 14.38 0.75
CA ASN A 386 26.37 14.03 -0.08
C ASN A 386 26.22 12.50 -0.13
N PHE A 387 25.13 12.01 -0.72
CA PHE A 387 24.82 10.58 -0.82
C PHE A 387 25.88 9.72 -1.57
N GLN A 388 26.81 10.35 -2.31
CA GLN A 388 27.91 9.66 -3.01
C GLN A 388 29.24 9.73 -2.25
N THR A 389 29.27 10.38 -1.10
CA THR A 389 30.50 10.60 -0.32
C THR A 389 30.97 9.29 0.28
N THR A 390 32.26 8.98 0.12
CA THR A 390 32.88 7.79 0.72
C THR A 390 33.35 8.07 2.14
N TRP A 391 33.47 7.04 2.97
CA TRP A 391 34.01 7.18 4.33
C TRP A 391 35.39 7.85 4.37
N SER A 392 36.26 7.58 3.40
CA SER A 392 37.58 8.20 3.30
C SER A 392 37.49 9.73 3.13
N GLN A 393 36.59 10.21 2.27
CA GLN A 393 36.33 11.64 2.06
C GLN A 393 35.69 12.27 3.30
N ALA A 394 34.70 11.59 3.90
CA ALA A 394 34.04 12.04 5.12
C ALA A 394 35.02 12.13 6.30
N GLN A 395 35.95 11.19 6.45
CA GLN A 395 36.98 11.23 7.48
C GLN A 395 37.90 12.45 7.31
N GLN A 396 38.27 12.82 6.07
CA GLN A 396 39.00 14.06 5.81
C GLN A 396 38.18 15.29 6.22
N TYR A 397 36.92 15.38 5.80
CA TYR A 397 36.04 16.49 6.18
C TYR A 397 35.81 16.59 7.71
N LEU A 398 35.78 15.46 8.42
CA LEU A 398 35.72 15.42 9.88
C LEU A 398 37.02 15.92 10.51
N MET A 399 38.20 15.54 9.98
CA MET A 399 39.47 16.06 10.47
C MET A 399 39.65 17.57 10.21
N ASP A 400 39.10 18.08 9.12
CA ASP A 400 39.09 19.51 8.78
C ASP A 400 38.04 20.29 9.60
N ASN A 401 37.11 19.61 10.28
CA ASN A 401 36.07 20.24 11.09
C ASN A 401 36.57 20.53 12.53
N PRO A 402 36.59 21.80 12.98
CA PRO A 402 37.15 22.16 14.29
C PRO A 402 36.39 21.53 15.46
N SER A 403 35.09 21.25 15.32
CA SER A 403 34.29 20.65 16.41
C SER A 403 34.66 19.18 16.65
N PHE A 404 35.07 18.45 15.61
CA PHE A 404 35.59 17.08 15.72
C PHE A 404 37.08 17.06 16.09
N ALA A 405 37.87 17.99 15.54
CA ALA A 405 39.30 18.11 15.83
C ALA A 405 39.64 18.52 17.28
N GLN A 406 38.70 19.15 17.99
CA GLN A 406 38.89 19.59 19.39
C GLN A 406 38.32 18.62 20.43
N ASP A 407 37.32 17.79 20.11
CA ASP A 407 36.73 16.83 21.08
C ASP A 407 37.51 15.50 21.10
N HIS A 408 38.45 15.37 22.04
CA HIS A 408 39.20 14.14 22.28
C HIS A 408 38.35 12.95 22.73
N GLN A 409 37.17 13.16 23.34
CA GLN A 409 36.26 12.05 23.66
C GLN A 409 35.62 11.50 22.39
N LEU A 410 35.29 12.38 21.44
CA LEU A 410 34.73 12.03 20.14
C LEU A 410 35.76 11.33 19.24
N GLN A 411 37.01 11.78 19.20
CA GLN A 411 38.09 11.11 18.45
C GLN A 411 38.39 9.69 18.94
N ASN A 412 38.14 9.42 20.22
CA ASN A 412 38.33 8.12 20.87
C ASN A 412 37.07 7.23 20.86
N MET A 413 36.01 7.58 20.12
CA MET A 413 34.85 6.69 19.95
C MET A 413 35.22 5.43 19.16
N ASP A 414 34.40 4.38 19.26
CA ASP A 414 34.60 3.17 18.48
C ASP A 414 34.54 3.45 16.97
N LYS A 415 35.43 2.83 16.21
CA LYS A 415 35.47 2.94 14.75
C LYS A 415 34.25 2.29 14.10
N GLU A 416 33.71 1.24 14.71
CA GLU A 416 32.47 0.61 14.26
C GLU A 416 31.27 1.56 14.45
N ASP A 417 31.17 2.22 15.60
CA ASP A 417 30.14 3.23 15.86
C ASP A 417 30.22 4.40 14.87
N ALA A 418 31.42 4.90 14.59
CA ALA A 418 31.62 6.00 13.65
C ALA A 418 31.22 5.62 12.20
N LEU A 419 31.53 4.38 11.78
CA LEU A 419 31.12 3.84 10.49
C LEU A 419 29.60 3.65 10.39
N ILE A 420 28.95 3.14 11.45
CA ILE A 420 27.49 2.99 11.51
C ILE A 420 26.79 4.36 11.43
N CYS A 421 27.27 5.36 12.18
CA CYS A 421 26.72 6.72 12.12
C CYS A 421 26.80 7.32 10.71
N PHE A 422 27.93 7.08 10.04
CA PHE A 422 28.14 7.54 8.68
C PHE A 422 27.26 6.81 7.66
N GLU A 423 27.17 5.48 7.74
CA GLU A 423 26.29 4.69 6.89
C GLU A 423 24.82 5.08 7.06
N GLU A 424 24.35 5.29 8.30
CA GLU A 424 22.99 5.76 8.57
C GLU A 424 22.72 7.15 7.99
N HIS A 425 23.70 8.06 8.05
CA HIS A 425 23.60 9.41 7.48
C HIS A 425 23.60 9.37 5.94
N ILE A 426 24.50 8.61 5.29
CA ILE A 426 24.49 8.44 3.83
C ILE A 426 23.17 7.81 3.36
N ARG A 427 22.69 6.74 4.02
CA ARG A 427 21.37 6.13 3.74
C ARG A 427 20.18 7.06 4.02
N ALA A 428 20.35 8.12 4.81
CA ALA A 428 19.34 9.16 4.95
C ALA A 428 19.37 10.11 3.74
N LEU A 429 20.55 10.55 3.30
CA LEU A 429 20.72 11.39 2.11
C LEU A 429 20.28 10.67 0.82
N GLU A 430 20.58 9.37 0.67
CA GLU A 430 20.10 8.54 -0.46
C GLU A 430 18.57 8.52 -0.53
N ARG A 431 17.89 8.37 0.61
CA ARG A 431 16.41 8.38 0.68
C ARG A 431 15.85 9.76 0.39
N GLU A 432 16.46 10.82 0.90
CA GLU A 432 16.01 12.19 0.62
C GLU A 432 16.13 12.55 -0.87
N GLU A 433 17.21 12.10 -1.52
CA GLU A 433 17.46 12.29 -2.95
C GLU A 433 16.49 11.47 -3.82
N GLU A 434 16.19 10.23 -3.42
CA GLU A 434 15.15 9.43 -4.08
C GLU A 434 13.76 10.03 -3.91
N GLU A 435 13.38 10.44 -2.70
CA GLU A 435 12.12 11.14 -2.46
C GLU A 435 12.04 12.45 -3.24
N GLU A 436 13.11 13.24 -3.35
CA GLU A 436 13.09 14.46 -4.17
C GLU A 436 12.89 14.13 -5.66
N ARG A 437 13.56 13.09 -6.18
CA ARG A 437 13.37 12.61 -7.55
C ARG A 437 11.93 12.12 -7.78
N GLU A 438 11.32 11.43 -6.82
CA GLU A 438 9.92 11.03 -6.88
C GLU A 438 8.97 12.24 -6.84
N ARG A 439 9.21 13.19 -5.93
CA ARG A 439 8.49 14.48 -5.84
C ARG A 439 8.59 15.25 -7.16
N ALA A 440 9.75 15.25 -7.82
CA ALA A 440 9.97 15.86 -9.13
C ALA A 440 9.17 15.15 -10.25
N ARG A 441 9.28 13.82 -10.37
CA ARG A 441 8.48 13.01 -11.31
C ARG A 441 6.97 13.17 -11.09
N LEU A 442 6.52 13.34 -9.85
CA LEU A 442 5.11 13.58 -9.54
C LEU A 442 4.67 15.01 -9.89
N ARG A 443 5.51 16.03 -9.64
CA ARG A 443 5.29 17.40 -10.11
C ARG A 443 5.15 17.45 -11.63
N GLU A 444 6.05 16.78 -12.34
CA GLU A 444 6.02 16.71 -13.81
C GLU A 444 4.74 16.04 -14.32
N ARG A 445 4.38 14.84 -13.83
CA ARG A 445 3.13 14.15 -14.22
C ARG A 445 1.88 14.98 -13.93
N ARG A 446 1.86 15.75 -12.83
CA ARG A 446 0.78 16.69 -12.50
C ARG A 446 0.73 17.85 -13.50
N GLN A 447 1.88 18.41 -13.90
CA GLN A 447 1.95 19.47 -14.89
C GLN A 447 1.51 18.98 -16.28
N GLN A 448 1.95 17.79 -16.70
CA GLN A 448 1.52 17.14 -17.93
C GLN A 448 -0.01 16.96 -17.96
N ARG A 449 -0.63 16.54 -16.84
CA ARG A 449 -2.08 16.45 -16.73
C ARG A 449 -2.77 17.82 -16.83
N LYS A 450 -2.25 18.85 -16.14
CA LYS A 450 -2.75 20.24 -16.26
C LYS A 450 -2.66 20.78 -17.69
N ASN A 451 -1.60 20.44 -18.42
CA ASN A 451 -1.43 20.85 -19.82
C ASN A 451 -2.49 20.18 -20.72
N ARG A 452 -2.86 18.92 -20.45
CA ARG A 452 -4.00 18.25 -21.12
C ARG A 452 -5.34 18.87 -20.78
N GLU A 453 -5.60 19.13 -19.49
CA GLU A 453 -6.82 19.79 -19.00
C GLU A 453 -6.97 21.18 -19.64
N ALA A 454 -5.90 21.98 -19.68
CA ALA A 454 -5.90 23.30 -20.32
C ALA A 454 -6.10 23.22 -21.85
N PHE A 455 -5.59 22.19 -22.52
CA PHE A 455 -5.84 21.97 -23.95
C PHE A 455 -7.28 21.52 -24.22
N GLN A 456 -7.94 20.80 -23.30
CA GLN A 456 -9.38 20.53 -23.41
C GLN A 456 -10.19 21.83 -23.28
N THR A 457 -9.90 22.68 -22.30
CA THR A 457 -10.55 24.01 -22.19
C THR A 457 -10.34 24.87 -23.44
N PHE A 458 -9.20 24.74 -24.13
CA PHE A 458 -9.00 25.40 -25.42
C PHE A 458 -9.91 24.84 -26.53
N LEU A 459 -10.17 23.52 -26.56
CA LEU A 459 -11.14 22.94 -27.49
C LEU A 459 -12.56 23.40 -27.16
N ASP A 460 -12.90 23.56 -25.88
CA ASP A 460 -14.18 24.17 -25.45
C ASP A 460 -14.31 25.61 -25.97
N GLU A 461 -13.28 26.46 -25.78
CA GLU A 461 -13.26 27.84 -26.32
C GLU A 461 -13.41 27.88 -27.86
N LEU A 462 -12.79 26.93 -28.58
CA LEU A 462 -12.91 26.81 -30.03
C LEU A 462 -14.32 26.33 -30.45
N HIS A 463 -15.01 25.55 -29.62
CA HIS A 463 -16.39 25.12 -29.83
C HIS A 463 -17.37 26.27 -29.57
N GLU A 464 -17.21 26.99 -28.46
CA GLU A 464 -18.02 28.18 -28.11
C GLU A 464 -17.90 29.30 -29.14
N THR A 465 -16.72 29.49 -29.73
CA THR A 465 -16.49 30.45 -30.83
C THR A 465 -16.90 29.93 -32.21
N GLY A 466 -17.37 28.69 -32.31
CA GLY A 466 -17.83 28.06 -33.56
C GLY A 466 -16.73 27.70 -34.56
N GLN A 467 -15.46 27.77 -34.18
CA GLN A 467 -14.32 27.36 -35.01
C GLN A 467 -14.14 25.83 -35.03
N LEU A 468 -14.61 25.16 -33.97
CA LEU A 468 -14.71 23.71 -33.84
C LEU A 468 -16.19 23.31 -33.82
N HIS A 469 -16.54 22.21 -34.47
CA HIS A 469 -17.86 21.57 -34.48
C HIS A 469 -17.75 20.10 -34.91
N SER A 470 -18.85 19.32 -34.91
CA SER A 470 -18.82 17.86 -35.16
C SER A 470 -18.32 17.41 -36.54
N MET A 471 -18.17 18.34 -37.48
CA MET A 471 -17.66 18.11 -38.84
C MET A 471 -16.28 18.72 -39.11
N SER A 472 -15.68 19.46 -38.16
CA SER A 472 -14.37 20.08 -38.36
C SER A 472 -13.27 19.04 -38.54
N THR A 473 -12.29 19.35 -39.39
CA THR A 473 -11.07 18.53 -39.54
C THR A 473 -9.89 19.14 -38.79
N TRP A 474 -8.93 18.30 -38.40
CA TRP A 474 -7.71 18.78 -37.75
C TRP A 474 -6.91 19.74 -38.64
N MET A 475 -6.92 19.54 -39.96
CA MET A 475 -6.18 20.41 -40.90
C MET A 475 -6.74 21.83 -40.94
N GLU A 476 -8.06 22.01 -40.84
CA GLU A 476 -8.71 23.31 -40.79
C GLU A 476 -8.45 24.03 -39.46
N LEU A 477 -8.41 23.29 -38.35
CA LEU A 477 -8.21 23.84 -37.00
C LEU A 477 -6.72 24.07 -36.66
N TYR A 478 -5.79 23.34 -37.29
CA TYR A 478 -4.36 23.40 -36.98
C TYR A 478 -3.73 24.81 -37.06
N PRO A 479 -4.07 25.70 -38.03
CA PRO A 479 -3.56 27.08 -38.04
C PRO A 479 -3.90 27.87 -36.78
N ALA A 480 -5.10 27.70 -36.21
CA ALA A 480 -5.49 28.35 -34.95
C ALA A 480 -4.87 27.64 -33.73
N VAL A 481 -4.81 26.31 -33.75
CA VAL A 481 -4.28 25.51 -32.65
C VAL A 481 -2.77 25.65 -32.48
N SER A 482 -2.02 25.69 -33.58
CA SER A 482 -0.55 25.71 -33.56
C SER A 482 0.04 27.02 -33.05
N THR A 483 -0.74 28.11 -33.01
CA THR A 483 -0.34 29.40 -32.44
C THR A 483 -0.59 29.51 -30.93
N ASP A 484 -1.38 28.63 -30.32
CA ASP A 484 -1.72 28.69 -28.89
C ASP A 484 -0.62 28.04 -28.01
N VAL A 485 -0.28 28.70 -26.91
CA VAL A 485 0.75 28.23 -25.97
C VAL A 485 0.38 26.90 -25.31
N ARG A 486 -0.92 26.60 -25.14
CA ARG A 486 -1.42 25.33 -24.59
C ARG A 486 -1.13 24.14 -25.51
N PHE A 487 -1.16 24.36 -26.83
CA PHE A 487 -0.71 23.36 -27.80
C PHE A 487 0.79 23.12 -27.69
N ALA A 488 1.61 24.17 -27.68
CA ALA A 488 3.07 24.05 -27.54
C ALA A 488 3.47 23.34 -26.24
N ASN A 489 2.82 23.69 -25.12
CA ASN A 489 3.03 23.07 -23.81
C ASN A 489 2.70 21.57 -23.78
N MET A 490 1.88 21.07 -24.71
CA MET A 490 1.48 19.67 -24.83
C MET A 490 2.44 18.80 -25.64
N LEU A 491 3.36 19.40 -26.41
CA LEU A 491 4.26 18.67 -27.30
C LEU A 491 5.31 17.87 -26.52
N GLY A 492 5.66 16.69 -27.04
CA GLY A 492 6.68 15.80 -26.44
C GLY A 492 6.25 15.06 -25.17
N GLN A 493 5.05 15.29 -24.64
CA GLN A 493 4.56 14.59 -23.45
C GLN A 493 4.08 13.16 -23.75
N PRO A 494 4.20 12.22 -22.80
CA PRO A 494 3.58 10.90 -22.91
C PRO A 494 2.06 10.96 -22.68
N GLY A 495 1.32 10.09 -23.37
CA GLY A 495 -0.13 9.95 -23.29
C GLY A 495 -0.85 10.43 -24.55
N SER A 496 -2.10 10.86 -24.41
CA SER A 496 -2.92 11.40 -25.52
C SER A 496 -2.28 12.65 -26.11
N THR A 497 -2.08 12.66 -27.43
CA THR A 497 -1.57 13.83 -28.16
C THR A 497 -2.67 14.89 -28.32
N PRO A 498 -2.34 16.16 -28.66
CA PRO A 498 -3.34 17.16 -29.03
C PRO A 498 -4.33 16.70 -30.11
N LEU A 499 -3.84 15.93 -31.08
CA LEU A 499 -4.66 15.35 -32.15
C LEU A 499 -5.65 14.29 -31.60
N ASP A 500 -5.25 13.50 -30.60
CA ASP A 500 -6.13 12.51 -29.99
C ASP A 500 -7.20 13.17 -29.13
N LEU A 501 -6.84 14.20 -28.36
CA LEU A 501 -7.80 15.01 -27.61
C LEU A 501 -8.84 15.67 -28.54
N PHE A 502 -8.41 16.23 -29.67
CA PHE A 502 -9.31 16.74 -30.70
C PHE A 502 -10.22 15.66 -31.28
N LYS A 503 -9.70 14.47 -31.61
CA LYS A 503 -10.51 13.36 -32.14
C LYS A 503 -11.57 12.93 -31.12
N PHE A 504 -11.20 12.79 -29.84
CA PHE A 504 -12.14 12.43 -28.79
C PHE A 504 -13.24 13.49 -28.64
N TYR A 505 -12.87 14.78 -28.68
CA TYR A 505 -13.81 15.90 -28.61
C TYR A 505 -14.81 15.89 -29.78
N VAL A 506 -14.32 15.78 -31.02
CA VAL A 506 -15.17 15.72 -32.21
C VAL A 506 -16.06 14.47 -32.22
N GLU A 507 -15.58 13.33 -31.71
CA GLU A 507 -16.40 12.12 -31.60
C GLU A 507 -17.48 12.25 -30.52
N GLU A 508 -17.22 12.96 -29.42
CA GLU A 508 -18.22 13.30 -28.41
C GLU A 508 -19.31 14.22 -28.98
N LEU A 509 -18.93 15.26 -29.76
CA LEU A 509 -19.89 16.11 -30.47
C LEU A 509 -20.78 15.28 -31.44
N LYS A 510 -20.21 14.30 -32.15
CA LYS A 510 -20.99 13.39 -33.02
C LYS A 510 -21.87 12.42 -32.23
N ALA A 511 -21.46 11.97 -31.06
CA ALA A 511 -22.26 11.07 -30.23
C ALA A 511 -23.61 11.72 -29.87
N ARG A 512 -23.62 13.04 -29.60
CA ARG A 512 -24.83 13.82 -29.32
C ARG A 512 -25.76 14.03 -30.53
N PHE A 513 -25.32 13.70 -31.76
CA PHE A 513 -26.07 13.95 -32.99
C PHE A 513 -27.52 13.43 -32.96
N HIS A 514 -27.76 12.25 -32.38
CA HIS A 514 -29.10 11.66 -32.39
C HIS A 514 -30.10 12.44 -31.53
N ASP A 515 -29.67 12.94 -30.37
CA ASP A 515 -30.48 13.74 -29.46
C ASP A 515 -30.64 15.17 -29.98
N GLU A 516 -29.56 15.79 -30.46
CA GLU A 516 -29.60 17.12 -31.09
C GLU A 516 -30.50 17.10 -32.34
N LYS A 517 -30.43 16.05 -33.19
CA LYS A 517 -31.33 15.85 -34.34
C LYS A 517 -32.80 15.71 -33.95
N LYS A 518 -33.10 15.19 -32.76
CA LYS A 518 -34.48 15.14 -32.22
C LYS A 518 -34.93 16.54 -31.84
N ILE A 519 -34.11 17.28 -31.09
CA ILE A 519 -34.37 18.68 -30.71
C ILE A 519 -34.60 19.54 -31.94
N ILE A 520 -33.74 19.46 -32.96
CA ILE A 520 -33.88 20.17 -34.24
C ILE A 520 -35.23 19.85 -34.89
N LYS A 521 -35.60 18.58 -35.03
CA LYS A 521 -36.90 18.19 -35.60
C LYS A 521 -38.09 18.75 -34.82
N ASP A 522 -37.98 18.85 -33.50
CA ASP A 522 -39.04 19.39 -32.67
C ASP A 522 -39.13 20.93 -32.81
N ILE A 523 -38.01 21.66 -32.90
CA ILE A 523 -37.98 23.09 -33.27
C ILE A 523 -38.70 23.33 -34.61
N LEU A 524 -38.39 22.53 -35.63
CA LEU A 524 -38.99 22.69 -36.96
C LEU A 524 -40.51 22.44 -36.96
N LYS A 525 -41.01 21.47 -36.17
CA LYS A 525 -42.45 21.27 -35.97
C LYS A 525 -43.10 22.46 -35.27
N ASP A 526 -42.49 22.93 -34.18
CA ASP A 526 -43.00 24.04 -33.37
C ASP A 526 -43.09 25.35 -34.19
N ARG A 527 -42.19 25.52 -35.18
CA ARG A 527 -42.18 26.63 -36.14
C ARG A 527 -42.98 26.36 -37.42
N GLY A 528 -43.55 25.17 -37.61
CA GLY A 528 -44.28 24.79 -38.81
C GLY A 528 -43.42 24.70 -40.09
N PHE A 529 -42.10 24.57 -39.96
CA PHE A 529 -41.16 24.59 -41.10
C PHE A 529 -40.94 23.18 -41.66
N CYS A 530 -41.09 23.02 -42.98
CA CYS A 530 -40.78 21.80 -43.69
C CYS A 530 -39.58 22.00 -44.63
N VAL A 531 -38.65 21.05 -44.65
CA VAL A 531 -37.53 21.04 -45.60
C VAL A 531 -38.01 20.44 -46.92
N GLU A 532 -37.86 21.22 -47.99
CA GLU A 532 -38.16 20.89 -49.38
C GLU A 532 -36.86 20.84 -50.21
N VAL A 533 -36.94 20.34 -51.45
CA VAL A 533 -35.76 20.13 -52.33
C VAL A 533 -35.01 21.43 -52.67
N ASN A 534 -35.72 22.56 -52.67
CA ASN A 534 -35.21 23.90 -52.94
C ASN A 534 -34.85 24.70 -51.67
N THR A 535 -35.00 24.14 -50.46
CA THR A 535 -34.75 24.85 -49.21
C THR A 535 -33.26 25.15 -49.05
N ALA A 536 -32.88 26.42 -48.87
CA ALA A 536 -31.49 26.78 -48.60
C ALA A 536 -31.10 26.44 -47.15
N PHE A 537 -29.81 26.17 -46.93
CA PHE A 537 -29.30 25.93 -45.57
C PHE A 537 -29.41 27.18 -44.68
N GLU A 538 -29.30 28.37 -45.26
CA GLU A 538 -29.39 29.64 -44.56
C GLU A 538 -30.79 29.84 -43.94
N ASP A 539 -31.86 29.58 -44.70
CA ASP A 539 -33.24 29.62 -44.20
C ASP A 539 -33.46 28.63 -43.06
N PHE A 540 -32.96 27.39 -43.22
CA PHE A 540 -33.05 26.34 -42.20
C PHE A 540 -32.32 26.72 -40.90
N ALA A 541 -31.10 27.23 -41.01
CA ALA A 541 -30.30 27.66 -39.86
C ALA A 541 -30.92 28.88 -39.17
N HIS A 542 -31.45 29.83 -39.94
CA HIS A 542 -32.15 31.03 -39.45
C HIS A 542 -33.43 30.68 -38.68
N VAL A 543 -34.23 29.71 -39.16
CA VAL A 543 -35.42 29.23 -38.43
C VAL A 543 -35.05 28.58 -37.09
N ILE A 544 -33.92 27.88 -37.03
CA ILE A 544 -33.43 27.25 -35.81
C ILE A 544 -32.89 28.29 -34.82
N SER A 545 -32.13 29.29 -35.28
CA SER A 545 -31.42 30.25 -34.41
C SER A 545 -32.35 31.14 -33.56
N PHE A 546 -33.60 31.35 -33.96
CA PHE A 546 -34.61 32.04 -33.13
C PHE A 546 -35.18 31.18 -32.00
N ASP A 547 -34.86 29.89 -31.92
CA ASP A 547 -35.26 29.04 -30.80
C ASP A 547 -34.18 29.03 -29.72
N LYS A 548 -34.57 29.26 -28.46
CA LYS A 548 -33.66 29.22 -27.30
C LYS A 548 -32.91 27.89 -27.16
N ARG A 549 -33.45 26.79 -27.70
CA ARG A 549 -32.80 25.47 -27.71
C ARG A 549 -31.58 25.42 -28.63
N ALA A 550 -31.48 26.31 -29.61
CA ALA A 550 -30.37 26.33 -30.58
C ALA A 550 -29.01 26.64 -29.96
N ALA A 551 -28.97 27.36 -28.83
CA ALA A 551 -27.73 27.66 -28.11
C ALA A 551 -27.00 26.42 -27.56
N ALA A 552 -27.68 25.27 -27.48
CA ALA A 552 -27.12 23.99 -27.02
C ALA A 552 -26.87 22.98 -28.16
N LEU A 553 -27.03 23.40 -29.44
CA LEU A 553 -26.86 22.54 -30.60
C LEU A 553 -25.52 22.79 -31.27
N ASP A 554 -24.83 21.72 -31.66
CA ASP A 554 -23.60 21.83 -32.43
C ASP A 554 -23.88 22.25 -33.89
N ALA A 555 -23.11 23.22 -34.41
CA ALA A 555 -23.28 23.74 -35.77
C ALA A 555 -23.10 22.67 -36.86
N GLY A 556 -22.18 21.71 -36.64
CA GLY A 556 -22.01 20.53 -37.49
C GLY A 556 -23.21 19.61 -37.44
N ASN A 557 -23.77 19.34 -36.26
CA ASN A 557 -24.98 18.52 -36.10
C ASN A 557 -26.24 19.18 -36.71
N ILE A 558 -26.34 20.51 -36.68
CA ILE A 558 -27.36 21.27 -37.44
C ILE A 558 -27.19 21.01 -38.94
N LYS A 559 -25.97 21.12 -39.47
CA LYS A 559 -25.68 20.87 -40.90
C LYS A 559 -25.93 19.42 -41.33
N LEU A 560 -25.50 18.45 -40.53
CA LEU A 560 -25.76 17.02 -40.75
C LEU A 560 -27.27 16.71 -40.72
N THR A 561 -28.02 17.38 -39.84
CA THR A 561 -29.48 17.24 -39.77
C THR A 561 -30.16 17.83 -41.00
N PHE A 562 -29.73 19.02 -41.46
CA PHE A 562 -30.20 19.61 -42.72
C PHE A 562 -29.98 18.65 -43.90
N ASN A 563 -28.75 18.20 -44.12
CA ASN A 563 -28.40 17.30 -45.23
C ASN A 563 -29.28 16.02 -45.20
N SER A 564 -29.47 15.42 -44.01
CA SER A 564 -30.31 14.24 -43.83
C SER A 564 -31.82 14.48 -44.03
N LEU A 565 -32.29 15.72 -43.84
CA LEU A 565 -33.68 16.10 -44.12
C LEU A 565 -33.89 16.44 -45.60
N LEU A 566 -32.90 17.07 -46.25
CA LEU A 566 -32.90 17.39 -47.67
C LEU A 566 -32.86 16.13 -48.54
N GLU A 567 -31.96 15.18 -48.24
CA GLU A 567 -31.94 13.86 -48.89
C GLU A 567 -33.30 13.14 -48.76
N LYS A 568 -33.97 13.29 -47.62
CA LYS A 568 -35.32 12.75 -47.39
C LYS A 568 -36.40 13.53 -48.16
N ALA A 569 -36.23 14.83 -48.42
CA ALA A 569 -37.12 15.61 -49.27
C ALA A 569 -37.00 15.14 -50.74
N GLU A 570 -35.77 15.05 -51.25
CA GLU A 570 -35.47 14.51 -52.59
C GLU A 570 -35.97 13.07 -52.76
N ALA A 571 -35.82 12.22 -51.74
CA ALA A 571 -36.28 10.84 -51.79
C ALA A 571 -37.82 10.73 -51.91
N ARG A 572 -38.56 11.61 -51.22
CA ARG A 572 -40.03 11.70 -51.38
C ARG A 572 -40.42 12.25 -52.74
N GLU A 573 -39.72 13.26 -53.25
CA GLU A 573 -40.04 13.84 -54.56
C GLU A 573 -39.79 12.84 -55.69
N ARG A 574 -38.64 12.15 -55.66
CA ARG A 574 -38.34 11.01 -56.55
C ARG A 574 -39.30 9.82 -56.38
N GLU A 575 -40.00 9.70 -55.26
CA GLU A 575 -41.08 8.72 -55.12
C GLU A 575 -42.37 9.21 -55.79
N ARG A 576 -42.77 10.47 -55.54
CA ARG A 576 -43.93 11.12 -56.17
C ARG A 576 -43.83 11.05 -57.69
N GLU A 577 -42.70 11.46 -58.27
CA GLU A 577 -42.42 11.34 -59.71
C GLU A 577 -42.66 9.92 -60.24
N LYS A 578 -42.18 8.90 -59.50
CA LYS A 578 -42.37 7.48 -59.87
C LYS A 578 -43.82 7.03 -59.70
N GLU A 579 -44.53 7.48 -58.67
CA GLU A 579 -45.94 7.19 -58.50
C GLU A 579 -46.79 7.85 -59.59
N GLU A 580 -46.52 9.11 -59.93
CA GLU A 580 -47.19 9.82 -61.02
C GLU A 580 -46.90 9.17 -62.38
N ALA A 581 -45.65 8.79 -62.65
CA ALA A 581 -45.29 8.01 -63.84
C ALA A 581 -45.99 6.65 -63.89
N ARG A 582 -46.12 5.94 -62.76
CA ARG A 582 -46.91 4.68 -62.65
C ARG A 582 -48.41 4.93 -62.82
N ARG A 583 -48.95 6.04 -62.33
CA ARG A 583 -50.35 6.46 -62.50
C ARG A 583 -50.63 6.78 -63.97
N LEU A 584 -49.73 7.49 -64.64
CA LEU A 584 -49.79 7.78 -66.07
C LEU A 584 -49.75 6.49 -66.90
N ARG A 585 -48.74 5.62 -66.68
CA ARG A 585 -48.65 4.31 -67.37
C ARG A 585 -49.89 3.44 -67.17
N ARG A 586 -50.53 3.46 -65.99
CA ARG A 586 -51.81 2.76 -65.74
C ARG A 586 -52.95 3.33 -66.59
N ARG A 587 -53.09 4.65 -66.67
CA ARG A 587 -54.07 5.32 -67.55
C ARG A 587 -53.83 4.97 -69.01
N GLU A 588 -52.59 5.04 -69.49
CA GLU A 588 -52.25 4.63 -70.86
C GLU A 588 -52.55 3.14 -71.12
N ALA A 589 -52.27 2.26 -70.16
CA ALA A 589 -52.52 0.82 -70.30
C ALA A 589 -54.02 0.51 -70.35
N ALA A 590 -54.83 1.19 -69.54
CA ALA A 590 -56.29 1.13 -69.61
C ALA A 590 -56.80 1.60 -70.98
N PHE A 591 -56.31 2.73 -71.48
CA PHE A 591 -56.66 3.25 -72.81
C PHE A 591 -56.27 2.29 -73.94
N ARG A 592 -55.05 1.71 -73.91
CA ARG A 592 -54.64 0.66 -74.87
C ARG A 592 -55.48 -0.62 -74.73
N SER A 593 -56.01 -0.94 -73.54
CA SER A 593 -56.93 -2.07 -73.34
C SER A 593 -58.31 -1.81 -73.93
N MET A 594 -58.84 -0.59 -73.75
CA MET A 594 -60.08 -0.13 -74.38
C MET A 594 -59.99 -0.23 -75.91
N LEU A 595 -58.89 0.24 -76.51
CA LEU A 595 -58.66 0.11 -77.96
C LEU A 595 -58.60 -1.36 -78.45
N ARG A 596 -58.08 -2.29 -77.64
CA ARG A 596 -58.09 -3.74 -77.96
C ARG A 596 -59.49 -4.37 -77.89
N GLN A 597 -60.38 -3.82 -77.07
CA GLN A 597 -61.73 -4.33 -76.82
C GLN A 597 -62.78 -3.64 -77.72
N ALA A 598 -62.33 -2.87 -78.71
CA ALA A 598 -63.18 -2.19 -79.67
C ALA A 598 -64.11 -3.16 -80.43
N VAL A 599 -65.39 -2.81 -80.55
CA VAL A 599 -66.37 -3.55 -81.36
C VAL A 599 -67.07 -2.56 -82.30
N PRO A 600 -66.98 -2.72 -83.64
CA PRO A 600 -66.08 -3.63 -84.36
C PRO A 600 -64.59 -3.36 -84.08
N ALA A 601 -63.75 -4.36 -84.35
CA ALA A 601 -62.30 -4.27 -84.19
C ALA A 601 -61.68 -3.17 -85.06
N LEU A 602 -60.51 -2.67 -84.66
CA LEU A 602 -59.84 -1.56 -85.33
C LEU A 602 -58.93 -2.07 -86.46
N GLU A 603 -59.12 -1.53 -87.66
CA GLU A 603 -58.32 -1.85 -88.85
C GLU A 603 -57.20 -0.82 -89.06
N LEU A 604 -56.11 -1.24 -89.71
CA LEU A 604 -54.88 -0.43 -89.88
C LEU A 604 -55.08 0.89 -90.65
N GLY A 605 -56.13 0.98 -91.47
CA GLY A 605 -56.49 2.20 -92.21
C GLY A 605 -57.43 3.16 -91.49
N THR A 606 -57.86 2.87 -90.26
CA THR A 606 -58.89 3.68 -89.57
C THR A 606 -58.37 5.05 -89.12
N ALA A 607 -59.11 6.11 -89.46
CA ALA A 607 -58.80 7.46 -88.99
C ALA A 607 -59.27 7.66 -87.54
N TRP A 608 -58.48 8.37 -86.73
CA TRP A 608 -58.81 8.62 -85.32
C TRP A 608 -60.20 9.25 -85.14
N GLU A 609 -60.55 10.22 -85.99
CA GLU A 609 -61.81 10.97 -85.93
C GLU A 609 -63.06 10.08 -86.11
N GLU A 610 -62.97 9.01 -86.90
CA GLU A 610 -64.07 8.06 -87.18
C GLU A 610 -64.33 7.06 -86.05
N VAL A 611 -63.31 6.83 -85.21
CA VAL A 611 -63.33 5.83 -84.14
C VAL A 611 -63.51 6.49 -82.78
N ARG A 612 -62.99 7.71 -82.59
CA ARG A 612 -63.03 8.51 -81.37
C ARG A 612 -64.40 8.50 -80.69
N GLU A 613 -65.45 8.81 -81.45
CA GLU A 613 -66.83 8.93 -80.92
C GLU A 613 -67.37 7.64 -80.29
N ARG A 614 -66.81 6.48 -80.63
CA ARG A 614 -67.17 5.18 -80.03
C ARG A 614 -66.69 5.04 -78.58
N PHE A 615 -65.68 5.82 -78.18
CA PHE A 615 -65.02 5.74 -76.88
C PHE A 615 -65.29 6.94 -75.97
N VAL A 616 -66.03 7.97 -76.42
CA VAL A 616 -66.22 9.22 -75.65
C VAL A 616 -66.84 8.99 -74.26
N CYS A 617 -67.66 7.94 -74.11
CA CYS A 617 -68.28 7.57 -72.83
C CYS A 617 -67.49 6.52 -72.02
N ASP A 618 -66.28 6.14 -72.44
CA ASP A 618 -65.44 5.17 -71.73
C ASP A 618 -64.54 5.87 -70.69
N SER A 619 -64.51 5.34 -69.46
CA SER A 619 -63.70 5.90 -68.38
C SER A 619 -62.19 5.94 -68.71
N ALA A 620 -61.68 4.99 -69.49
CA ALA A 620 -60.28 4.98 -69.92
C ALA A 620 -59.98 6.11 -70.93
N PHE A 621 -60.96 6.51 -71.74
CA PHE A 621 -60.88 7.65 -72.66
C PHE A 621 -60.91 8.99 -71.90
N GLU A 622 -61.81 9.13 -70.92
CA GLU A 622 -61.91 10.31 -70.06
C GLU A 622 -60.64 10.53 -69.22
N GLN A 623 -60.04 9.45 -68.71
CA GLN A 623 -58.84 9.51 -67.85
C GLN A 623 -57.57 10.07 -68.55
N ILE A 624 -57.56 10.13 -69.89
CA ILE A 624 -56.51 10.79 -70.67
C ILE A 624 -57.10 12.09 -71.23
N THR A 625 -56.80 13.21 -70.57
CA THR A 625 -57.43 14.51 -70.85
C THR A 625 -56.87 15.22 -72.08
N LEU A 626 -55.62 14.94 -72.47
CA LEU A 626 -54.97 15.55 -73.64
C LEU A 626 -55.28 14.76 -74.91
N GLU A 627 -55.97 15.39 -75.87
CA GLU A 627 -56.32 14.77 -77.16
C GLU A 627 -55.07 14.35 -77.96
N SER A 628 -53.96 15.09 -77.85
CA SER A 628 -52.67 14.72 -78.43
C SER A 628 -52.14 13.37 -77.92
N GLU A 629 -52.33 13.09 -76.63
CA GLU A 629 -51.92 11.82 -76.01
C GLU A 629 -52.83 10.67 -76.44
N ARG A 630 -54.14 10.91 -76.59
CA ARG A 630 -55.08 9.93 -77.17
C ARG A 630 -54.65 9.54 -78.59
N ILE A 631 -54.35 10.52 -79.44
CA ILE A 631 -53.87 10.32 -80.81
C ILE A 631 -52.52 9.58 -80.83
N ARG A 632 -51.57 9.94 -79.96
CA ARG A 632 -50.28 9.23 -79.83
C ARG A 632 -50.49 7.76 -79.50
N LEU A 633 -51.28 7.46 -78.46
CA LEU A 633 -51.56 6.10 -78.00
C LEU A 633 -52.32 5.27 -79.03
N PHE A 634 -53.23 5.90 -79.79
CA PHE A 634 -53.93 5.25 -80.91
C PHE A 634 -52.97 4.89 -82.05
N ARG A 635 -52.07 5.80 -82.46
CA ARG A 635 -51.06 5.51 -83.49
C ARG A 635 -50.09 4.42 -83.06
N GLU A 636 -49.61 4.46 -81.81
CA GLU A 636 -48.80 3.38 -81.23
C GLU A 636 -49.55 2.05 -81.23
N PHE A 637 -50.85 2.07 -80.95
CA PHE A 637 -51.69 0.86 -80.98
C PHE A 637 -51.83 0.28 -82.39
N LEU A 638 -52.10 1.11 -83.40
CA LEU A 638 -52.13 0.67 -84.81
C LEU A 638 -50.77 0.11 -85.26
N GLN A 639 -49.65 0.73 -84.87
CA GLN A 639 -48.31 0.23 -85.18
C GLN A 639 -48.04 -1.15 -84.54
N VAL A 640 -48.51 -1.38 -83.31
CA VAL A 640 -48.42 -2.70 -82.65
C VAL A 640 -49.31 -3.73 -83.36
N LEU A 641 -50.48 -3.35 -83.87
CA LEU A 641 -51.32 -4.23 -84.69
C LEU A 641 -50.64 -4.59 -86.03
N GLU A 642 -49.99 -3.63 -86.69
CA GLU A 642 -49.26 -3.84 -87.96
C GLU A 642 -48.11 -4.86 -87.78
N VAL A 643 -47.33 -4.70 -86.71
CA VAL A 643 -46.28 -5.67 -86.34
C VAL A 643 -46.89 -7.03 -85.99
N SER A 644 -48.02 -7.08 -85.30
CA SER A 644 -48.67 -8.34 -84.92
C SER A 644 -49.16 -9.12 -86.16
N GLN A 645 -49.86 -8.45 -87.08
CA GLN A 645 -50.37 -9.07 -88.32
C GLN A 645 -49.24 -9.54 -89.25
N SER A 646 -48.13 -8.80 -89.32
CA SER A 646 -46.96 -9.21 -90.12
C SER A 646 -46.19 -10.41 -89.52
N PHE A 647 -46.18 -10.56 -88.18
CA PHE A 647 -45.64 -11.75 -87.53
C PHE A 647 -46.51 -13.00 -87.72
N GLU A 648 -47.84 -12.89 -87.66
CA GLU A 648 -48.76 -14.01 -87.95
C GLU A 648 -48.61 -14.54 -89.40
N PHE A 649 -48.39 -13.63 -90.35
CA PHE A 649 -48.09 -13.97 -91.75
C PHE A 649 -46.76 -14.72 -91.92
N SER A 650 -45.77 -14.46 -91.06
CA SER A 650 -44.45 -15.11 -91.09
C SER A 650 -44.44 -16.47 -90.40
N ALA A 651 -45.18 -16.63 -89.30
CA ALA A 651 -45.24 -17.86 -88.51
C ALA A 651 -46.00 -19.02 -89.18
N SER A 652 -46.78 -18.75 -90.24
CA SER A 652 -47.61 -19.75 -90.93
C SER A 652 -46.87 -20.55 -92.02
N ALA A 653 -45.53 -20.46 -92.12
CA ALA A 653 -44.73 -21.23 -93.08
C ALA A 653 -44.47 -22.68 -92.59
N PRO A 654 -44.82 -23.73 -93.37
CA PRO A 654 -44.73 -25.11 -92.91
C PRO A 654 -43.31 -25.69 -92.95
N ALA A 655 -42.93 -26.43 -91.90
CA ALA A 655 -41.63 -27.09 -91.80
C ALA A 655 -41.53 -28.35 -92.69
N LEU A 656 -40.52 -28.41 -93.56
CA LEU A 656 -40.22 -29.57 -94.40
C LEU A 656 -39.48 -30.67 -93.61
N GLN A 657 -39.94 -31.92 -93.75
CA GLN A 657 -39.30 -33.09 -93.13
C GLN A 657 -38.02 -33.52 -93.87
N HIS A 658 -36.97 -33.85 -93.12
CA HIS A 658 -35.78 -34.52 -93.66
C HIS A 658 -36.01 -36.04 -93.85
N PRO A 659 -35.56 -36.64 -94.96
CA PRO A 659 -35.51 -38.10 -95.11
C PRO A 659 -34.20 -38.68 -94.53
N ARG A 660 -34.28 -39.85 -93.89
CA ARG A 660 -33.11 -40.72 -93.62
C ARG A 660 -32.84 -41.61 -94.84
N PRO A 661 -31.58 -41.80 -95.25
CA PRO A 661 -31.13 -43.00 -95.95
C PRO A 661 -30.59 -44.07 -94.98
N ALA A 662 -30.48 -45.30 -95.48
CA ALA A 662 -30.00 -46.49 -94.77
C ALA A 662 -28.49 -46.76 -95.00
#